data_AF-R6X442-F1
#
_entry.id   AF-R6X442-F1
#
_cell.length_a   1.000
_cell.length_b   1.000
_cell.length_c   1.000
_cell.angle_alpha   90.00
_cell.angle_beta   90.00
_cell.angle_gamma   90.00
#
_symmetry.space_group_name_H-M   'P 1'
#
loop_
_entity.id
_entity.type
_entity.pdbx_description
1 polymer ?
#
loop_
_entity_poly.entity_id
_entity_poly.type
_entity_poly.pdbx_seq_one_letter_code
_entity_poly.pdbx_strand_id
1 'polypeptide(L)'
;MKHTTILRNALTALLAAAALFAASCQEEKESPTRMTLAVNDTTMNLSSKASQQHVLVYAKGSWNARLGENADWATLDKADGSGNGEFVLNVTGNDGLRRRADIVLTASGVSKTIYIHLNQDGALGNPKITFEDTDKHYIAWSTDDHISFKSNVDESLLKAEASEDWITGLTVEDGRLSYSVGENTTGEERTGTLILSYTDDEATYRATATITQGSEAGYLILDETQMTVEAYASAKSVTWKANLGTFFPSLTSSVTYEGAQKDWISDIVMSEEGVTFNVAANEIKSERTATIKFELAEKGVSAELKVTQIIPTKQYSFAELRALLTSAGEYKFDGDWFEAVAVADGGKENMDTDPMLSASSIDYNESATTNYLQGVDGKYGLRIKVATAADNTLKRGDKVKVSLTDATLVREDNPVRYTLKGLTANSFTIESSGNAASVSRTVSQIGDDDIYTLVTLKNVEIAFCYGSYNNVRTTWISTNMQNFDYRILRDANGARMNMLVNSNTPWAITDNGVPQGSGDITGVVVSTTSDFHSAEQLGKYQIRPIDLSDIALKTTGFSETLVEWFWPGTPTDHKTGDTFDPSVGTGVMSSVGGKPNQTDSFLNFTGKPDTATDRARGTRFDAIWWKSGAANASVQWSFSTASVSGKKLAFIFSSAMGQMKEDATGQAPVNWNLEYSTDGTNFKTVQKVLIRPLPAKASKMKSLPAALDEYCIDLPAEVAGKDNVIIRLIPADGTTINFKTGEYTGQVTYAKAQYMRFGAVAVKYVK
;
A
#
# COMPACT_ATOMS: atom_id res chain seq x y z
N MET A 1 18.66 -71.06 -30.67
CA MET A 1 19.84 -70.43 -31.33
C MET A 1 20.81 -70.04 -30.23
N LYS A 2 22.05 -70.52 -30.09
CA LYS A 2 22.92 -71.43 -30.84
C LYS A 2 23.66 -72.30 -29.80
N HIS A 3 23.72 -73.60 -30.07
CA HIS A 3 24.68 -74.54 -29.48
C HIS A 3 26.06 -74.34 -30.11
N THR A 4 27.12 -74.59 -29.32
CA THR A 4 28.37 -75.34 -29.63
C THR A 4 29.33 -75.16 -28.43
N THR A 5 30.06 -76.11 -27.84
CA THR A 5 30.51 -77.44 -28.27
C THR A 5 31.28 -78.14 -27.11
N ILE A 6 30.89 -79.39 -26.77
CA ILE A 6 31.72 -80.62 -26.56
C ILE A 6 32.85 -80.53 -25.50
N LEU A 7 32.87 -81.23 -24.34
CA LEU A 7 32.53 -82.61 -23.96
C LEU A 7 33.44 -83.70 -24.60
N ARG A 8 34.62 -83.97 -24.01
CA ARG A 8 35.14 -85.35 -23.77
C ARG A 8 36.54 -85.41 -23.14
N ASN A 9 36.62 -86.23 -22.09
CA ASN A 9 37.75 -87.07 -21.66
C ASN A 9 38.79 -86.51 -20.68
N ALA A 10 38.54 -86.76 -19.39
CA ALA A 10 39.41 -87.46 -18.42
C ALA A 10 38.80 -87.22 -17.03
N LEU A 11 38.15 -88.14 -16.30
CA LEU A 11 38.31 -89.59 -16.13
C LEU A 11 39.73 -90.03 -15.78
N THR A 12 40.20 -89.63 -14.59
CA THR A 12 41.17 -90.42 -13.82
C THR A 12 41.10 -90.03 -12.34
N ALA A 13 41.06 -91.04 -11.47
CA ALA A 13 41.17 -90.96 -10.00
C ALA A 13 39.89 -90.65 -9.19
N LEU A 14 38.96 -91.60 -9.14
CA LEU A 14 38.80 -92.40 -7.91
C LEU A 14 38.04 -93.69 -8.25
N LEU A 15 38.81 -94.70 -8.65
CA LEU A 15 38.38 -96.06 -8.90
C LEU A 15 39.48 -96.96 -8.34
N ALA A 16 39.05 -98.06 -7.72
CA ALA A 16 39.82 -99.20 -7.23
C ALA A 16 40.32 -99.14 -5.78
N ALA A 17 39.47 -99.60 -4.87
CA ALA A 17 39.66 -100.87 -4.15
C ALA A 17 38.40 -101.12 -3.29
N ALA A 18 37.73 -102.27 -3.25
CA ALA A 18 37.89 -103.57 -3.87
C ALA A 18 36.49 -104.22 -3.74
N ALA A 19 35.82 -104.61 -4.83
CA ALA A 19 35.92 -105.92 -5.49
C ALA A 19 35.43 -107.11 -4.63
N LEU A 20 34.42 -107.79 -5.18
CA LEU A 20 33.96 -109.17 -4.93
C LEU A 20 33.05 -109.45 -3.72
N PHE A 21 31.74 -109.35 -3.94
CA PHE A 21 30.75 -110.44 -3.84
C PHE A 21 29.56 -109.99 -4.72
N ALA A 22 29.37 -110.48 -5.95
CA ALA A 22 28.77 -111.77 -6.29
C ALA A 22 27.45 -112.05 -5.55
N ALA A 23 26.36 -111.86 -6.30
CA ALA A 23 25.05 -112.52 -6.18
C ALA A 23 24.17 -112.28 -4.92
N SER A 24 22.92 -111.92 -5.24
CA SER A 24 21.69 -111.96 -4.45
C SER A 24 21.56 -111.07 -3.21
N CYS A 25 20.83 -109.96 -3.37
CA CYS A 25 19.63 -109.79 -2.57
C CYS A 25 18.50 -109.40 -3.52
N GLN A 26 17.55 -110.31 -3.65
CA GLN A 26 16.38 -110.23 -4.51
C GLN A 26 15.57 -108.98 -4.14
N GLU A 27 15.31 -108.10 -5.11
CA GLU A 27 13.97 -107.52 -5.13
C GLU A 27 13.05 -108.70 -5.48
N GLU A 28 12.44 -109.30 -4.46
CA GLU A 28 11.35 -110.25 -4.64
C GLU A 28 10.18 -109.51 -5.29
N LYS A 29 10.24 -109.36 -6.62
CA LYS A 29 9.02 -109.43 -7.42
C LYS A 29 8.53 -110.86 -7.29
N GLU A 30 7.82 -111.14 -6.19
CA GLU A 30 7.01 -112.35 -6.10
C GLU A 30 6.20 -112.41 -7.39
N SER A 31 6.45 -113.46 -8.17
CA SER A 31 5.58 -113.79 -9.30
C SER A 31 4.14 -113.78 -8.79
N PRO A 32 3.12 -113.39 -9.56
CA PRO A 32 1.73 -113.28 -9.07
C PRO A 32 1.20 -114.55 -8.39
N THR A 33 1.86 -115.69 -8.62
CA THR A 33 1.60 -117.00 -8.03
C THR A 33 2.31 -117.27 -6.69
N ARG A 34 3.25 -116.42 -6.24
CA ARG A 34 3.94 -116.53 -4.93
C ARG A 34 3.49 -115.51 -3.88
N MET A 35 2.89 -114.38 -4.29
CA MET A 35 2.43 -113.30 -3.40
C MET A 35 1.71 -113.77 -2.13
N THR A 36 2.23 -113.38 -0.96
CA THR A 36 1.62 -113.68 0.35
C THR A 36 0.69 -112.58 0.86
N LEU A 37 1.02 -111.30 0.60
CA LEU A 37 0.16 -110.12 0.76
C LEU A 37 0.67 -108.93 -0.08
N ALA A 38 -0.18 -108.37 -0.95
CA ALA A 38 0.10 -107.20 -1.78
C ALA A 38 -1.18 -106.41 -2.13
N VAL A 39 -1.02 -105.18 -2.61
CA VAL A 39 -2.08 -104.30 -3.10
C VAL A 39 -1.71 -103.68 -4.45
N ASN A 40 -2.69 -103.19 -5.19
CA ASN A 40 -2.47 -102.52 -6.47
C ASN A 40 -1.75 -101.17 -6.33
N ASP A 41 -1.96 -100.45 -5.23
CA ASP A 41 -1.25 -99.20 -4.93
C ASP A 41 -1.11 -99.01 -3.40
N THR A 42 0.02 -98.44 -2.98
CA THR A 42 0.29 -98.07 -1.58
C THR A 42 0.17 -96.57 -1.35
N THR A 43 -0.18 -95.77 -2.37
CA THR A 43 -0.50 -94.35 -2.22
C THR A 43 -1.69 -94.00 -3.10
N MET A 44 -2.70 -93.33 -2.54
CA MET A 44 -3.84 -92.84 -3.28
C MET A 44 -3.92 -91.32 -3.20
N ASN A 45 -3.74 -90.67 -4.35
CA ASN A 45 -3.94 -89.23 -4.49
C ASN A 45 -5.35 -88.97 -5.02
N LEU A 46 -6.16 -88.29 -4.21
CA LEU A 46 -7.58 -88.08 -4.38
C LEU A 46 -7.85 -86.59 -4.59
N SER A 47 -8.76 -86.26 -5.50
CA SER A 47 -9.23 -84.87 -5.65
C SER A 47 -10.02 -84.42 -4.42
N SER A 48 -10.26 -83.11 -4.29
CA SER A 48 -11.10 -82.55 -3.23
C SER A 48 -12.57 -82.98 -3.25
N LYS A 49 -13.04 -83.65 -4.31
CA LYS A 49 -14.41 -84.16 -4.39
C LYS A 49 -14.55 -85.52 -3.71
N ALA A 50 -15.76 -85.80 -3.23
CA ALA A 50 -16.12 -87.13 -2.75
C ALA A 50 -15.90 -88.16 -3.87
N SER A 51 -15.33 -89.30 -3.54
CA SER A 51 -15.03 -90.35 -4.51
C SER A 51 -15.06 -91.74 -3.88
N GLN A 52 -15.22 -92.74 -4.73
CA GLN A 52 -15.18 -94.15 -4.37
C GLN A 52 -14.01 -94.80 -5.12
N GLN A 53 -13.15 -95.53 -4.41
CA GLN A 53 -11.97 -96.19 -4.97
C GLN A 53 -12.00 -97.68 -4.63
N HIS A 54 -11.71 -98.52 -5.63
CA HIS A 54 -11.59 -99.96 -5.45
C HIS A 54 -10.11 -100.33 -5.25
N VAL A 55 -9.80 -100.96 -4.12
CA VAL A 55 -8.44 -101.41 -3.80
C VAL A 55 -8.40 -102.92 -3.91
N LEU A 56 -7.55 -103.42 -4.80
CA LEU A 56 -7.38 -104.86 -5.00
C LEU A 56 -6.36 -105.40 -4.01
N VAL A 57 -6.74 -106.43 -3.26
CA VAL A 57 -5.88 -107.14 -2.30
C VAL A 57 -5.53 -108.50 -2.87
N TYR A 58 -4.23 -108.79 -2.96
CA TYR A 58 -3.70 -110.09 -3.38
C TYR A 58 -3.14 -110.82 -2.17
N ALA A 59 -3.77 -111.91 -1.75
CA ALA A 59 -3.42 -112.64 -0.53
C ALA A 59 -3.73 -114.13 -0.66
N LYS A 60 -3.00 -114.96 0.08
CA LYS A 60 -3.26 -116.42 0.16
C LYS A 60 -4.18 -116.84 1.31
N GLY A 61 -4.35 -115.97 2.30
CA GLY A 61 -5.15 -116.21 3.50
C GLY A 61 -6.14 -115.07 3.75
N SER A 62 -6.77 -115.08 4.93
CA SER A 62 -7.68 -114.01 5.34
C SER A 62 -6.92 -112.71 5.61
N TRP A 63 -7.46 -111.59 5.14
CA TRP A 63 -6.89 -110.25 5.31
C TRP A 63 -7.91 -109.29 5.92
N ASN A 64 -7.41 -108.23 6.55
CA ASN A 64 -8.20 -107.16 7.16
C ASN A 64 -7.54 -105.80 6.87
N ALA A 65 -8.35 -104.85 6.41
CA ALA A 65 -8.02 -103.45 6.23
C ALA A 65 -8.74 -102.62 7.30
N ARG A 66 -8.07 -101.60 7.82
CA ARG A 66 -8.69 -100.61 8.71
C ARG A 66 -8.13 -99.23 8.43
N LEU A 67 -8.92 -98.21 8.69
CA LEU A 67 -8.41 -96.84 8.64
C LEU A 67 -7.49 -96.58 9.84
N GLY A 68 -6.45 -95.80 9.60
CA GLY A 68 -5.58 -95.23 10.61
C GLY A 68 -6.25 -94.05 11.32
N GLU A 69 -5.46 -93.31 12.09
CA GLU A 69 -5.93 -92.12 12.79
C GLU A 69 -6.27 -90.99 11.79
N ASN A 70 -7.11 -90.04 12.22
CA ASN A 70 -7.52 -88.86 11.44
C ASN A 70 -8.23 -89.16 10.10
N ALA A 71 -8.92 -90.29 10.05
CA ALA A 71 -9.57 -90.81 8.84
C ALA A 71 -11.11 -90.71 8.86
N ASP A 72 -11.69 -89.89 9.73
CA ASP A 72 -13.15 -89.77 9.93
C ASP A 72 -13.92 -89.34 8.66
N TRP A 73 -13.18 -88.86 7.66
CA TRP A 73 -13.66 -88.46 6.34
C TRP A 73 -13.68 -89.60 5.30
N ALA A 74 -13.21 -90.79 5.68
CA ALA A 74 -13.12 -91.98 4.88
C ALA A 74 -13.87 -93.16 5.54
N THR A 75 -14.40 -94.08 4.74
CA THR A 75 -14.98 -95.34 5.22
C THR A 75 -14.57 -96.49 4.30
N LEU A 76 -14.51 -97.71 4.85
CA LEU A 76 -14.16 -98.92 4.11
C LEU A 76 -15.35 -99.88 4.06
N ASP A 77 -15.79 -100.24 2.87
CA ASP A 77 -16.74 -101.32 2.65
C ASP A 77 -15.99 -102.61 2.30
N LYS A 78 -16.43 -103.74 2.87
CA LYS A 78 -15.77 -105.05 2.75
C LYS A 78 -14.32 -105.04 3.26
N ALA A 79 -14.12 -104.52 4.47
CA ALA A 79 -12.81 -104.32 5.09
C ALA A 79 -12.08 -105.62 5.50
N ASP A 80 -12.63 -106.79 5.20
CA ASP A 80 -12.00 -108.09 5.37
C ASP A 80 -12.35 -109.01 4.21
N GLY A 81 -11.50 -110.01 3.98
CA GLY A 81 -11.70 -110.98 2.91
C GLY A 81 -10.74 -112.17 3.02
N SER A 82 -10.82 -113.09 2.07
CA SER A 82 -9.95 -114.28 2.01
C SER A 82 -9.54 -114.55 0.57
N GLY A 83 -8.26 -114.89 0.36
CA GLY A 83 -7.70 -114.99 -0.98
C GLY A 83 -7.56 -113.62 -1.65
N ASN A 84 -7.44 -113.60 -2.99
CA ASN A 84 -7.51 -112.36 -3.75
C ASN A 84 -8.92 -111.77 -3.65
N GLY A 85 -9.02 -110.47 -3.37
CA GLY A 85 -10.28 -109.77 -3.22
C GLY A 85 -10.13 -108.26 -3.40
N GLU A 86 -11.15 -107.52 -3.00
CA GLU A 86 -11.13 -106.06 -3.01
C GLU A 86 -11.84 -105.51 -1.77
N PHE A 87 -11.43 -104.33 -1.33
CA PHE A 87 -12.25 -103.48 -0.47
C PHE A 87 -12.49 -102.15 -1.16
N VAL A 88 -13.58 -101.47 -0.78
CA VAL A 88 -13.97 -100.19 -1.39
C VAL A 88 -13.76 -99.08 -0.37
N LEU A 89 -12.96 -98.09 -0.76
CA LEU A 89 -12.74 -96.87 0.01
C LEU A 89 -13.71 -95.79 -0.47
N ASN A 90 -14.58 -95.31 0.42
CA ASN A 90 -15.40 -94.14 0.18
C ASN A 90 -14.81 -92.94 0.92
N VAL A 91 -14.57 -91.83 0.22
CA VAL A 91 -14.08 -90.57 0.82
C VAL A 91 -15.10 -89.46 0.61
N THR A 92 -15.32 -88.64 1.65
CA THR A 92 -16.15 -87.43 1.58
C THR A 92 -15.41 -86.29 0.87
N GLY A 93 -16.12 -85.25 0.45
CA GLY A 93 -15.50 -84.05 -0.13
C GLY A 93 -14.68 -83.27 0.91
N ASN A 94 -13.67 -82.55 0.44
CA ASN A 94 -12.77 -81.74 1.25
C ASN A 94 -12.81 -80.27 0.80
N ASP A 95 -13.66 -79.47 1.45
CA ASP A 95 -13.79 -78.05 1.16
C ASP A 95 -12.67 -77.19 1.80
N GLY A 96 -11.82 -77.78 2.65
CA GLY A 96 -10.72 -77.11 3.36
C GLY A 96 -9.36 -77.20 2.64
N LEU A 97 -8.29 -77.21 3.44
CA LEU A 97 -6.92 -77.51 2.99
C LEU A 97 -6.75 -79.02 2.78
N ARG A 98 -5.67 -79.44 2.11
CA ARG A 98 -5.33 -80.85 1.86
C ARG A 98 -5.31 -81.65 3.18
N ARG A 99 -5.84 -82.87 3.18
CA ARG A 99 -5.88 -83.78 4.34
C ARG A 99 -5.34 -85.17 4.00
N ARG A 100 -4.86 -85.91 5.01
CA ARG A 100 -4.24 -87.24 4.86
C ARG A 100 -4.74 -88.22 5.90
N ALA A 101 -4.69 -89.50 5.55
CA ALA A 101 -4.98 -90.62 6.43
C ALA A 101 -4.29 -91.87 5.88
N ASP A 102 -4.15 -92.91 6.70
CA ASP A 102 -3.63 -94.20 6.24
C ASP A 102 -4.72 -95.27 6.24
N ILE A 103 -4.56 -96.28 5.39
CA ILE A 103 -5.23 -97.58 5.55
C ILE A 103 -4.16 -98.60 5.92
N VAL A 104 -4.39 -99.31 7.01
CA VAL A 104 -3.52 -100.38 7.51
C VAL A 104 -4.11 -101.72 7.08
N LEU A 105 -3.40 -102.44 6.22
CA LEU A 105 -3.77 -103.75 5.72
C LEU A 105 -2.87 -104.84 6.31
N THR A 106 -3.48 -105.90 6.84
CA THR A 106 -2.81 -107.05 7.45
C THR A 106 -3.40 -108.36 6.91
N ALA A 107 -2.63 -109.45 6.96
CA ALA A 107 -3.12 -110.78 6.61
C ALA A 107 -2.65 -111.86 7.60
N SER A 108 -3.53 -112.83 7.84
CA SER A 108 -3.28 -113.92 8.79
C SER A 108 -2.18 -114.86 8.27
N GLY A 109 -1.23 -115.20 9.14
CA GLY A 109 -0.11 -116.09 8.81
C GLY A 109 1.06 -115.42 8.08
N VAL A 110 1.03 -114.10 7.87
CA VAL A 110 2.12 -113.34 7.24
C VAL A 110 2.53 -112.17 8.14
N SER A 111 3.82 -112.08 8.49
CA SER A 111 4.37 -110.97 9.30
C SER A 111 4.61 -109.71 8.46
N LYS A 112 3.64 -109.31 7.63
CA LYS A 112 3.73 -108.14 6.73
C LYS A 112 2.49 -107.26 6.93
N THR A 113 2.71 -105.97 7.17
CA THR A 113 1.68 -104.93 7.20
C THR A 113 1.91 -103.98 6.05
N ILE A 114 0.87 -103.62 5.31
CA ILE A 114 0.92 -102.63 4.24
C ILE A 114 0.19 -101.38 4.71
N TYR A 115 0.85 -100.24 4.59
CA TYR A 115 0.23 -98.93 4.78
C TYR A 115 -0.09 -98.37 3.40
N ILE A 116 -1.33 -97.94 3.21
CA ILE A 116 -1.79 -97.25 2.01
C ILE A 116 -2.05 -95.80 2.39
N HIS A 117 -1.24 -94.89 1.87
CA HIS A 117 -1.29 -93.48 2.21
C HIS A 117 -2.36 -92.77 1.38
N LEU A 118 -3.38 -92.22 2.04
CA LEU A 118 -4.42 -91.43 1.42
C LEU A 118 -4.04 -89.95 1.46
N ASN A 119 -4.04 -89.32 0.29
CA ASN A 119 -3.77 -87.90 0.11
C ASN A 119 -4.96 -87.26 -0.59
N GLN A 120 -5.82 -86.54 0.12
CA GLN A 120 -6.95 -85.85 -0.50
C GLN A 120 -6.69 -84.35 -0.60
N ASP A 121 -6.66 -83.83 -1.83
CA ASP A 121 -6.59 -82.40 -2.10
C ASP A 121 -7.73 -81.65 -1.41
N GLY A 122 -7.52 -80.39 -1.05
CA GLY A 122 -8.53 -79.50 -0.49
C GLY A 122 -8.97 -78.45 -1.51
N ALA A 123 -10.23 -78.02 -1.46
CA ALA A 123 -10.74 -76.97 -2.36
C ALA A 123 -10.01 -75.61 -2.18
N LEU A 124 -9.43 -75.34 -1.00
CA LEU A 124 -8.64 -74.13 -0.72
C LEU A 124 -7.21 -74.17 -1.29
N GLY A 125 -6.76 -75.31 -1.81
CA GLY A 125 -5.40 -75.50 -2.34
C GLY A 125 -4.32 -75.53 -1.26
N ASN A 126 -3.08 -75.16 -1.63
CA ASN A 126 -1.97 -75.07 -0.68
C ASN A 126 -2.14 -73.87 0.27
N PRO A 127 -1.66 -73.96 1.52
CA PRO A 127 -1.61 -72.82 2.43
C PRO A 127 -0.90 -71.60 1.81
N LYS A 128 -1.47 -70.43 2.01
CA LYS A 128 -0.96 -69.13 1.55
C LYS A 128 -1.18 -68.13 2.67
N ILE A 129 -0.10 -67.50 3.10
CA ILE A 129 -0.09 -66.44 4.11
C ILE A 129 0.75 -65.31 3.53
N THR A 130 0.26 -64.07 3.59
CA THR A 130 1.00 -62.90 3.08
C THR A 130 0.61 -61.67 3.89
N PHE A 131 1.60 -60.92 4.39
CA PHE A 131 1.33 -59.60 4.96
C PHE A 131 1.03 -58.59 3.85
N GLU A 132 0.13 -57.65 4.12
CA GLU A 132 -0.17 -56.58 3.18
C GLU A 132 0.97 -55.56 3.09
N ASP A 133 1.63 -55.30 4.22
CA ASP A 133 2.89 -54.54 4.31
C ASP A 133 4.04 -55.50 4.68
N THR A 134 5.21 -55.34 4.09
CA THR A 134 6.38 -56.16 4.44
C THR A 134 7.38 -55.44 5.33
N ASP A 135 7.22 -54.13 5.54
CA ASP A 135 8.18 -53.32 6.30
C ASP A 135 7.44 -52.23 7.08
N LYS A 136 7.82 -52.02 8.34
CA LYS A 136 7.32 -50.95 9.22
C LYS A 136 8.50 -50.24 9.87
N HIS A 137 8.38 -48.92 10.00
CA HIS A 137 9.40 -48.06 10.58
C HIS A 137 8.86 -47.28 11.78
N TYR A 138 9.59 -47.31 12.88
CA TYR A 138 9.25 -46.61 14.12
C TYR A 138 10.43 -45.77 14.61
N ILE A 139 10.11 -44.72 15.36
CA ILE A 139 11.08 -43.96 16.15
C ILE A 139 11.41 -44.71 17.44
N ALA A 140 12.35 -44.22 18.25
CA ALA A 140 12.81 -44.93 19.44
C ALA A 140 11.73 -45.17 20.51
N TRP A 141 10.59 -44.46 20.48
CA TRP A 141 9.51 -44.65 21.44
C TRP A 141 8.84 -46.02 21.33
N SER A 142 8.32 -46.49 22.47
CA SER A 142 7.40 -47.63 22.47
C SER A 142 6.07 -47.27 21.81
N THR A 143 5.52 -48.24 21.07
CA THR A 143 4.22 -48.13 20.38
C THR A 143 3.54 -49.49 20.28
N ASP A 144 2.21 -49.47 20.32
CA ASP A 144 1.39 -50.60 19.90
C ASP A 144 0.99 -50.38 18.44
N ASP A 145 1.04 -51.43 17.63
CA ASP A 145 0.62 -51.37 16.23
C ASP A 145 0.11 -52.73 15.75
N HIS A 146 -0.27 -52.82 14.49
CA HIS A 146 -0.69 -54.04 13.83
C HIS A 146 -0.23 -54.09 12.38
N ILE A 147 -0.25 -55.29 11.82
CA ILE A 147 -0.04 -55.51 10.40
C ILE A 147 -1.14 -56.41 9.85
N SER A 148 -1.76 -55.98 8.76
CA SER A 148 -2.79 -56.76 8.09
C SER A 148 -2.17 -57.91 7.31
N PHE A 149 -2.86 -59.06 7.25
CA PHE A 149 -2.46 -60.20 6.45
C PHE A 149 -3.64 -60.81 5.71
N LYS A 150 -3.33 -61.58 4.66
CA LYS A 150 -4.29 -62.45 3.96
C LYS A 150 -3.85 -63.89 4.12
N SER A 151 -4.81 -64.74 4.48
CA SER A 151 -4.60 -66.18 4.66
C SER A 151 -5.78 -66.98 4.10
N ASN A 152 -5.51 -68.13 3.50
CA ASN A 152 -6.52 -69.17 3.25
C ASN A 152 -6.50 -70.27 4.33
N VAL A 153 -5.67 -70.12 5.35
CA VAL A 153 -5.61 -70.94 6.56
C VAL A 153 -6.45 -70.27 7.64
N ASP A 154 -7.20 -71.07 8.40
CA ASP A 154 -7.92 -70.62 9.59
C ASP A 154 -6.97 -69.92 10.57
N GLU A 155 -7.33 -68.73 11.05
CA GLU A 155 -6.49 -67.91 11.91
C GLU A 155 -6.11 -68.60 13.22
N SER A 156 -6.98 -69.47 13.75
CA SER A 156 -6.70 -70.25 14.96
C SER A 156 -5.57 -71.26 14.81
N LEU A 157 -5.18 -71.58 13.56
CA LEU A 157 -4.08 -72.48 13.23
C LEU A 157 -2.78 -71.72 12.93
N LEU A 158 -2.82 -70.39 12.87
CA LEU A 158 -1.64 -69.58 12.58
C LEU A 158 -0.82 -69.36 13.85
N LYS A 159 0.49 -69.45 13.70
CA LYS A 159 1.46 -69.15 14.76
C LYS A 159 2.19 -67.86 14.46
N ALA A 160 2.08 -66.89 15.36
CA ALA A 160 2.82 -65.64 15.32
C ALA A 160 4.09 -65.72 16.17
N GLU A 161 5.21 -65.26 15.63
CA GLU A 161 6.51 -65.19 16.29
C GLU A 161 7.19 -63.86 15.94
N ALA A 162 8.06 -63.38 16.83
CA ALA A 162 8.98 -62.28 16.56
C ALA A 162 10.42 -62.78 16.69
N SER A 163 11.33 -62.26 15.87
CA SER A 163 12.75 -62.63 15.95
C SER A 163 13.46 -62.02 17.17
N GLU A 164 12.90 -60.94 17.73
CA GLU A 164 13.51 -60.16 18.81
C GLU A 164 12.53 -60.00 19.99
N ASP A 165 13.07 -59.86 21.19
CA ASP A 165 12.32 -59.77 22.45
C ASP A 165 11.66 -58.41 22.70
N TRP A 166 12.12 -57.35 22.03
CA TRP A 166 11.53 -56.01 22.09
C TRP A 166 10.26 -55.88 21.23
N ILE A 167 9.86 -56.94 20.51
CA ILE A 167 8.55 -57.05 19.85
C ILE A 167 7.72 -58.07 20.62
N THR A 168 6.64 -57.64 21.24
CA THR A 168 5.83 -58.47 22.16
C THR A 168 4.33 -58.34 21.85
N GLY A 169 3.47 -58.98 22.65
CA GLY A 169 2.02 -58.80 22.54
C GLY A 169 1.37 -59.38 21.28
N LEU A 170 2.04 -60.33 20.60
CA LEU A 170 1.59 -60.92 19.34
C LEU A 170 0.20 -61.55 19.47
N THR A 171 -0.78 -60.96 18.79
CA THR A 171 -2.17 -61.45 18.76
C THR A 171 -2.68 -61.47 17.34
N VAL A 172 -3.27 -62.59 16.91
CA VAL A 172 -3.85 -62.78 15.58
C VAL A 172 -5.37 -62.77 15.72
N GLU A 173 -6.01 -61.76 15.15
CA GLU A 173 -7.47 -61.63 15.16
C GLU A 173 -7.92 -60.73 14.00
N ASP A 174 -9.04 -61.07 13.36
CA ASP A 174 -9.69 -60.26 12.31
C ASP A 174 -8.74 -59.88 11.16
N GLY A 175 -7.90 -60.83 10.70
CA GLY A 175 -6.93 -60.60 9.62
C GLY A 175 -5.79 -59.66 9.98
N ARG A 176 -5.55 -59.42 11.29
CA ARG A 176 -4.49 -58.54 11.79
C ARG A 176 -3.59 -59.28 12.76
N LEU A 177 -2.29 -59.06 12.65
CA LEU A 177 -1.31 -59.39 13.67
C LEU A 177 -0.99 -58.11 14.45
N SER A 178 -1.52 -58.00 15.66
CA SER A 178 -1.22 -56.92 16.61
C SER A 178 0.04 -57.23 17.41
N TYR A 179 0.81 -56.20 17.74
CA TYR A 179 2.08 -56.30 18.47
C TYR A 179 2.43 -54.98 19.18
N SER A 180 3.34 -55.09 20.13
CA SER A 180 3.93 -53.96 20.86
C SER A 180 5.41 -53.89 20.57
N VAL A 181 5.89 -52.72 20.17
CA VAL A 181 7.30 -52.39 19.99
C VAL A 181 7.77 -51.67 21.26
N GLY A 182 8.77 -52.24 21.95
CA GLY A 182 9.38 -51.63 23.13
C GLY A 182 10.24 -50.41 22.79
N GLU A 183 10.55 -49.57 23.78
CA GLU A 183 11.42 -48.41 23.59
C GLU A 183 12.85 -48.84 23.20
N ASN A 184 13.47 -48.13 22.26
CA ASN A 184 14.87 -48.32 21.87
C ASN A 184 15.78 -47.38 22.65
N THR A 185 16.44 -47.93 23.67
CA THR A 185 17.41 -47.19 24.50
C THR A 185 18.86 -47.51 24.12
N THR A 186 19.09 -48.20 23.01
CA THR A 186 20.44 -48.72 22.66
C THR A 186 21.35 -47.67 22.02
N GLY A 187 20.78 -46.59 21.49
CA GLY A 187 21.51 -45.54 20.77
C GLY A 187 21.77 -45.84 19.29
N GLU A 188 21.43 -47.04 18.80
CA GLU A 188 21.59 -47.46 17.40
C GLU A 188 20.27 -47.96 16.82
N GLU A 189 20.12 -47.90 15.49
CA GLU A 189 18.96 -48.50 14.81
C GLU A 189 18.95 -50.02 15.04
N ARG A 190 17.77 -50.57 15.29
CA ARG A 190 17.57 -52.02 15.46
C ARG A 190 16.48 -52.55 14.54
N THR A 191 16.64 -53.80 14.12
CA THR A 191 15.71 -54.48 13.21
C THR A 191 15.26 -55.81 13.78
N GLY A 192 13.97 -56.10 13.66
CA GLY A 192 13.36 -57.38 14.03
C GLY A 192 12.43 -57.86 12.91
N THR A 193 11.97 -59.10 12.98
CA THR A 193 11.07 -59.68 11.99
C THR A 193 9.83 -60.24 12.67
N LEU A 194 8.65 -59.85 12.19
CA LEU A 194 7.39 -60.52 12.48
C LEU A 194 7.22 -61.71 11.55
N ILE A 195 6.89 -62.88 12.10
CA ILE A 195 6.70 -64.12 11.36
C ILE A 195 5.30 -64.64 11.67
N LEU A 196 4.49 -64.82 10.63
CA LEU A 196 3.21 -65.53 10.73
C LEU A 196 3.32 -66.82 9.94
N SER A 197 3.11 -67.96 10.59
CA SER A 197 3.40 -69.27 10.01
C SER A 197 2.31 -70.30 10.23
N TYR A 198 2.25 -71.27 9.32
CA TYR A 198 1.46 -72.48 9.42
C TYR A 198 2.33 -73.66 8.97
N THR A 199 2.39 -74.71 9.79
CA THR A 199 3.12 -75.93 9.48
C THR A 199 2.13 -77.08 9.33
N ASP A 200 2.14 -77.72 8.16
CA ASP A 200 1.50 -79.02 7.97
C ASP A 200 2.52 -80.15 8.10
N ASP A 201 2.12 -81.39 7.82
CA ASP A 201 2.97 -82.58 7.95
C ASP A 201 4.17 -82.60 6.99
N GLU A 202 4.24 -81.71 5.99
CA GLU A 202 5.27 -81.70 4.93
C GLU A 202 6.08 -80.40 4.86
N ALA A 203 5.46 -79.25 5.09
CA ALA A 203 6.07 -77.94 4.87
C ALA A 203 5.59 -76.87 5.86
N THR A 204 6.44 -75.85 6.05
CA THR A 204 6.08 -74.62 6.77
C THR A 204 5.88 -73.48 5.78
N TYR A 205 4.72 -72.87 5.84
CA TYR A 205 4.33 -71.69 5.08
C TYR A 205 4.44 -70.48 5.98
N ARG A 206 5.13 -69.42 5.54
CA ARG A 206 5.36 -68.23 6.36
C ARG A 206 5.23 -66.94 5.57
N ALA A 207 4.69 -65.91 6.23
CA ALA A 207 4.84 -64.52 5.85
C ALA A 207 5.79 -63.84 6.83
N THR A 208 6.61 -62.91 6.34
CA THR A 208 7.56 -62.16 7.16
C THR A 208 7.43 -60.68 6.90
N ALA A 209 7.49 -59.86 7.95
CA ALA A 209 7.58 -58.41 7.83
C ALA A 209 8.73 -57.87 8.70
N THR A 210 9.50 -56.94 8.16
CA THR A 210 10.60 -56.28 8.86
C THR A 210 10.07 -55.15 9.72
N ILE A 211 10.51 -55.11 10.97
CA ILE A 211 10.29 -53.98 11.87
C ILE A 211 11.62 -53.29 12.07
N THR A 212 11.73 -52.04 11.65
CA THR A 212 12.90 -51.20 11.90
C THR A 212 12.55 -50.13 12.91
N GLN A 213 13.34 -49.99 13.96
CA GLN A 213 13.18 -48.97 14.99
C GLN A 213 14.44 -48.12 15.11
N GLY A 214 14.30 -46.82 14.88
CA GLY A 214 15.39 -45.85 14.98
C GLY A 214 15.90 -45.66 16.42
N SER A 215 17.02 -44.96 16.55
CA SER A 215 17.67 -44.66 17.83
C SER A 215 17.27 -43.31 18.44
N GLU A 216 16.74 -42.39 17.64
CA GLU A 216 16.35 -41.06 18.11
C GLU A 216 14.96 -41.09 18.75
N ALA A 217 14.88 -40.58 19.98
CA ALA A 217 13.61 -40.25 20.63
C ALA A 217 12.90 -39.13 19.87
N GLY A 218 11.58 -39.05 20.03
CA GLY A 218 10.81 -38.04 19.31
C GLY A 218 11.02 -36.63 19.84
N TYR A 219 11.05 -35.67 18.93
CA TYR A 219 11.23 -34.26 19.21
C TYR A 219 10.43 -33.38 18.23
N LEU A 220 10.23 -32.13 18.63
CA LEU A 220 9.65 -31.07 17.82
C LEU A 220 10.37 -29.76 18.14
N ILE A 221 11.03 -29.17 17.15
CA ILE A 221 11.83 -27.95 17.32
C ILE A 221 11.49 -26.99 16.18
N LEU A 222 10.88 -25.84 16.49
CA LEU A 222 10.64 -24.80 15.48
C LEU A 222 11.94 -24.12 15.08
N ASP A 223 12.06 -23.77 13.81
CA ASP A 223 13.17 -22.94 13.32
C ASP A 223 13.06 -21.49 13.82
N GLU A 224 11.83 -21.02 14.06
CA GLU A 224 11.52 -19.71 14.60
C GLU A 224 10.47 -19.81 15.71
N THR A 225 10.74 -19.22 16.88
CA THR A 225 9.83 -19.25 18.04
C THR A 225 9.02 -17.95 18.20
N GLN A 226 9.31 -16.93 17.40
CA GLN A 226 8.60 -15.66 17.40
C GLN A 226 8.58 -15.05 16.00
N MET A 227 7.45 -14.51 15.56
CA MET A 227 7.35 -13.82 14.26
C MET A 227 6.52 -12.55 14.36
N THR A 228 6.91 -11.54 13.58
CA THR A 228 6.14 -10.29 13.41
C THR A 228 5.49 -10.29 12.03
N VAL A 229 4.17 -10.04 11.98
CA VAL A 229 3.38 -10.11 10.75
C VAL A 229 2.67 -8.79 10.46
N GLU A 230 2.37 -8.56 9.18
CA GLU A 230 1.72 -7.33 8.72
C GLU A 230 0.27 -7.24 9.22
N ALA A 231 -0.27 -6.02 9.27
CA ALA A 231 -1.63 -5.79 9.72
C ALA A 231 -2.72 -6.31 8.77
N TYR A 232 -2.40 -6.63 7.52
CA TYR A 232 -3.38 -7.17 6.57
C TYR A 232 -3.45 -8.70 6.63
N ALA A 233 -4.56 -9.26 6.14
CA ALA A 233 -4.77 -10.70 6.15
C ALA A 233 -3.72 -11.42 5.29
N SER A 234 -3.12 -12.48 5.81
CA SER A 234 -2.07 -13.22 5.11
C SER A 234 -1.96 -14.67 5.61
N ALA A 235 -1.51 -15.56 4.73
CA ALA A 235 -1.10 -16.91 5.10
C ALA A 235 0.38 -16.90 5.53
N LYS A 236 0.71 -17.67 6.56
CA LYS A 236 2.05 -17.80 7.11
C LYS A 236 2.45 -19.27 7.17
N SER A 237 3.76 -19.50 7.11
CA SER A 237 4.37 -20.82 7.18
C SER A 237 5.61 -20.73 8.06
N VAL A 238 5.77 -21.71 8.96
CA VAL A 238 6.98 -21.86 9.78
C VAL A 238 7.44 -23.31 9.67
N THR A 239 8.71 -23.50 9.37
CA THR A 239 9.33 -24.82 9.31
C THR A 239 9.76 -25.28 10.69
N TRP A 240 9.80 -26.59 10.88
CA TRP A 240 10.32 -27.21 12.08
C TRP A 240 11.15 -28.45 11.75
N LYS A 241 11.94 -28.89 12.72
CA LYS A 241 12.54 -30.23 12.73
C LYS A 241 11.74 -31.09 13.68
N ALA A 242 11.16 -32.17 13.15
CA ALA A 242 10.32 -33.08 13.90
C ALA A 242 10.75 -34.54 13.66
N ASN A 243 10.70 -35.35 14.71
CA ASN A 243 10.87 -36.80 14.63
C ASN A 243 9.72 -37.47 15.40
N LEU A 244 8.50 -37.40 14.87
CA LEU A 244 7.31 -37.91 15.58
C LEU A 244 6.82 -39.26 15.04
N GLY A 245 7.28 -39.67 13.85
CA GLY A 245 6.92 -40.94 13.24
C GLY A 245 5.40 -41.19 13.23
N THR A 246 4.99 -42.38 13.68
CA THR A 246 3.58 -42.79 13.76
C THR A 246 2.74 -41.95 14.72
N PHE A 247 3.35 -41.13 15.59
CA PHE A 247 2.66 -40.25 16.53
C PHE A 247 2.34 -38.87 15.96
N PHE A 248 2.84 -38.53 14.76
CA PHE A 248 2.57 -37.25 14.12
C PHE A 248 1.06 -36.92 14.01
N PRO A 249 0.16 -37.86 13.64
CA PRO A 249 -1.28 -37.61 13.58
C PRO A 249 -1.93 -37.24 14.92
N SER A 250 -1.28 -37.56 16.05
CA SER A 250 -1.74 -37.22 17.41
C SER A 250 -1.27 -35.85 17.88
N LEU A 251 -0.43 -35.15 17.10
CA LEU A 251 0.00 -33.79 17.41
C LEU A 251 -1.21 -32.84 17.35
N THR A 252 -1.39 -32.08 18.42
CA THR A 252 -2.48 -31.09 18.51
C THR A 252 -1.94 -29.68 18.48
N SER A 253 -2.78 -28.71 18.10
CA SER A 253 -2.46 -27.29 18.20
C SER A 253 -3.52 -26.54 19.00
N SER A 254 -3.11 -25.49 19.69
CA SER A 254 -4.00 -24.56 20.38
C SER A 254 -3.47 -23.13 20.29
N VAL A 255 -4.36 -22.14 20.30
CA VAL A 255 -3.99 -20.72 20.23
C VAL A 255 -4.38 -20.00 21.50
N THR A 256 -3.41 -19.35 22.12
CA THR A 256 -3.63 -18.47 23.28
C THR A 256 -3.41 -17.02 22.87
N TYR A 257 -4.45 -16.21 22.98
CA TYR A 257 -4.41 -14.80 22.61
C TYR A 257 -4.14 -13.89 23.81
N GLU A 258 -3.15 -13.00 23.69
CA GLU A 258 -2.90 -11.92 24.66
C GLU A 258 -3.97 -10.81 24.49
N GLY A 259 -4.63 -10.41 25.57
CA GLY A 259 -5.66 -9.36 25.55
C GLY A 259 -7.04 -9.82 25.05
N ALA A 260 -7.86 -8.85 24.63
CA ALA A 260 -9.29 -9.06 24.33
C ALA A 260 -9.57 -9.59 22.91
N GLN A 261 -8.63 -9.44 21.98
CA GLN A 261 -8.79 -9.85 20.57
C GLN A 261 -8.59 -11.36 20.44
N LYS A 262 -9.55 -12.06 19.82
CA LYS A 262 -9.56 -13.53 19.65
C LYS A 262 -9.76 -13.90 18.17
N ASP A 263 -9.55 -15.18 17.85
CA ASP A 263 -9.92 -15.84 16.59
C ASP A 263 -9.35 -15.22 15.30
N TRP A 264 -8.21 -14.53 15.39
CA TRP A 264 -7.52 -13.96 14.24
C TRP A 264 -6.41 -14.85 13.67
N ILE A 265 -6.18 -16.02 14.27
CA ILE A 265 -5.38 -17.11 13.70
C ILE A 265 -6.32 -18.28 13.39
N SER A 266 -6.31 -18.77 12.16
CA SER A 266 -7.16 -19.87 11.69
C SER A 266 -6.40 -20.82 10.78
N ASP A 267 -7.07 -21.92 10.40
CA ASP A 267 -6.59 -22.87 9.37
C ASP A 267 -5.18 -23.40 9.65
N ILE A 268 -4.92 -23.78 10.90
CA ILE A 268 -3.64 -24.36 11.31
C ILE A 268 -3.53 -25.77 10.72
N VAL A 269 -2.65 -25.94 9.75
CA VAL A 269 -2.36 -27.22 9.09
C VAL A 269 -0.92 -27.60 9.38
N MET A 270 -0.74 -28.71 10.09
CA MET A 270 0.55 -29.27 10.47
C MET A 270 0.97 -30.35 9.48
N SER A 271 2.25 -30.37 9.13
CA SER A 271 2.92 -31.37 8.28
C SER A 271 4.26 -31.77 8.89
N GLU A 272 4.89 -32.83 8.39
CA GLU A 272 6.20 -33.26 8.89
C GLU A 272 7.27 -32.17 8.76
N GLU A 273 7.14 -31.28 7.76
CA GLU A 273 8.11 -30.21 7.47
C GLU A 273 7.83 -28.89 8.22
N GLY A 274 6.62 -28.71 8.75
CA GLY A 274 6.24 -27.45 9.39
C GLY A 274 4.74 -27.24 9.55
N VAL A 275 4.37 -26.00 9.83
CA VAL A 275 2.99 -25.55 10.01
C VAL A 275 2.66 -24.41 9.07
N THR A 276 1.44 -24.43 8.52
CA THR A 276 0.84 -23.29 7.82
C THR A 276 -0.41 -22.83 8.57
N PHE A 277 -0.70 -21.53 8.54
CA PHE A 277 -1.87 -20.95 9.18
C PHE A 277 -2.23 -19.60 8.55
N ASN A 278 -3.48 -19.18 8.74
CA ASN A 278 -3.97 -17.88 8.29
C ASN A 278 -3.98 -16.88 9.45
N VAL A 279 -3.64 -15.64 9.13
CA VAL A 279 -3.71 -14.48 10.02
C VAL A 279 -4.72 -13.49 9.43
N ALA A 280 -5.79 -13.16 10.16
CA ALA A 280 -6.77 -12.17 9.75
C ALA A 280 -6.21 -10.74 9.84
N ALA A 281 -6.84 -9.77 9.16
CA ALA A 281 -6.43 -8.37 9.26
C ALA A 281 -6.60 -7.83 10.69
N ASN A 282 -5.65 -7.03 11.16
CA ASN A 282 -5.76 -6.24 12.38
C ASN A 282 -6.47 -4.94 12.05
N GLU A 283 -7.69 -4.77 12.56
CA GLU A 283 -8.50 -3.58 12.30
C GLU A 283 -8.39 -2.52 13.42
N ILE A 284 -7.55 -2.77 14.44
CA ILE A 284 -7.44 -1.94 15.64
C ILE A 284 -6.07 -1.30 15.71
N LYS A 285 -6.01 -0.05 16.19
CA LYS A 285 -4.79 0.73 16.40
C LYS A 285 -3.94 0.27 17.59
N SER A 286 -3.78 -1.03 17.74
CA SER A 286 -2.92 -1.65 18.76
C SER A 286 -2.29 -2.90 18.19
N GLU A 287 -1.04 -3.17 18.54
CA GLU A 287 -0.44 -4.48 18.30
C GLU A 287 -1.24 -5.56 19.01
N ARG A 288 -1.30 -6.75 18.41
CA ARG A 288 -1.93 -7.92 19.03
C ARG A 288 -1.04 -9.14 18.92
N THR A 289 -1.10 -9.99 19.94
CA THR A 289 -0.16 -11.09 20.11
C THR A 289 -0.90 -12.37 20.44
N ALA A 290 -0.45 -13.48 19.86
CA ALA A 290 -0.93 -14.81 20.20
C ALA A 290 0.21 -15.82 20.22
N THR A 291 0.08 -16.86 21.01
CA THR A 291 0.97 -18.01 21.02
C THR A 291 0.24 -19.21 20.47
N ILE A 292 0.78 -19.81 19.40
CA ILE A 292 0.35 -21.12 18.91
C ILE A 292 1.19 -22.17 19.63
N LYS A 293 0.56 -23.05 20.39
CA LYS A 293 1.20 -24.19 21.06
C LYS A 293 0.93 -25.46 20.26
N PHE A 294 1.99 -26.18 19.91
CA PHE A 294 1.96 -27.52 19.32
C PHE A 294 2.31 -28.53 20.41
N GLU A 295 1.49 -29.56 20.60
CA GLU A 295 1.64 -30.46 21.74
C GLU A 295 1.24 -31.91 21.41
N LEU A 296 2.14 -32.82 21.79
CA LEU A 296 1.91 -34.26 21.91
C LEU A 296 1.97 -34.61 23.41
N ALA A 297 0.85 -34.42 24.10
CA ALA A 297 0.77 -34.45 25.56
C ALA A 297 1.20 -35.79 26.16
N GLU A 298 0.85 -36.91 25.53
CA GLU A 298 1.19 -38.26 25.96
C GLU A 298 2.70 -38.57 25.98
N LYS A 299 3.50 -37.81 25.21
CA LYS A 299 4.96 -37.96 25.14
C LYS A 299 5.71 -36.75 25.71
N GLY A 300 5.00 -35.75 26.24
CA GLY A 300 5.61 -34.54 26.81
C GLY A 300 6.37 -33.67 25.81
N VAL A 301 6.07 -33.79 24.51
CA VAL A 301 6.69 -32.98 23.45
C VAL A 301 5.81 -31.76 23.18
N SER A 302 6.39 -30.57 23.27
CA SER A 302 5.69 -29.32 22.97
C SER A 302 6.61 -28.27 22.39
N ALA A 303 6.06 -27.40 21.54
CA ALA A 303 6.75 -26.24 21.05
C ALA A 303 5.78 -25.06 20.84
N GLU A 304 6.27 -23.84 20.93
CA GLU A 304 5.45 -22.62 20.91
C GLU A 304 5.97 -21.61 19.88
N LEU A 305 5.04 -21.00 19.15
CA LEU A 305 5.28 -19.90 18.21
C LEU A 305 4.53 -18.65 18.68
N LYS A 306 5.26 -17.59 19.01
CA LYS A 306 4.70 -16.28 19.34
C LYS A 306 4.49 -15.44 18.09
N VAL A 307 3.25 -15.15 17.72
CA VAL A 307 2.89 -14.30 16.58
C VAL A 307 2.49 -12.91 17.08
N THR A 308 3.21 -11.88 16.64
CA THR A 308 2.88 -10.46 16.91
C THR A 308 2.42 -9.79 15.61
N GLN A 309 1.19 -9.32 15.56
CA GLN A 309 0.67 -8.60 14.40
C GLN A 309 0.71 -7.09 14.65
N ILE A 310 1.34 -6.37 13.72
CA ILE A 310 1.55 -4.93 13.82
C ILE A 310 0.26 -4.13 13.65
N ILE A 311 0.35 -2.83 13.92
CA ILE A 311 -0.73 -1.86 13.81
C ILE A 311 -1.11 -1.61 12.33
N PRO A 312 -2.41 -1.56 11.96
CA PRO A 312 -2.84 -1.15 10.64
C PRO A 312 -2.49 0.31 10.35
N THR A 313 -1.89 0.56 9.19
CA THR A 313 -1.76 1.91 8.64
C THR A 313 -2.97 2.22 7.76
N LYS A 314 -3.65 3.32 8.06
CA LYS A 314 -4.74 3.86 7.26
C LYS A 314 -4.17 4.75 6.16
N GLN A 315 -4.70 4.61 4.96
CA GLN A 315 -4.54 5.61 3.90
C GLN A 315 -5.70 6.61 4.01
N TYR A 316 -5.40 7.89 4.17
CA TYR A 316 -6.42 8.95 4.12
C TYR A 316 -6.57 9.50 2.69
N SER A 317 -7.79 9.82 2.32
CA SER A 317 -8.07 10.78 1.26
C SER A 317 -7.99 12.23 1.77
N PHE A 318 -7.81 13.20 0.87
CA PHE A 318 -7.88 14.62 1.26
C PHE A 318 -9.22 15.00 1.91
N ALA A 319 -10.33 14.41 1.44
CA ALA A 319 -11.65 14.64 2.02
C ALA A 319 -11.71 14.16 3.47
N GLU A 320 -11.16 12.98 3.77
CA GLU A 320 -11.08 12.47 5.14
C GLU A 320 -10.15 13.31 6.02
N LEU A 321 -8.97 13.72 5.52
CA LEU A 321 -8.07 14.61 6.25
C LEU A 321 -8.78 15.92 6.65
N ARG A 322 -9.49 16.53 5.69
CA ARG A 322 -10.25 17.76 5.94
C ARG A 322 -11.38 17.54 6.95
N ALA A 323 -12.01 16.37 6.95
CA ALA A 323 -13.10 16.02 7.84
C ALA A 323 -12.69 15.73 9.30
N LEU A 324 -11.40 15.51 9.59
CA LEU A 324 -10.89 15.31 10.96
C LEU A 324 -11.13 16.52 11.88
N LEU A 325 -11.20 17.72 11.31
CA LEU A 325 -11.42 18.97 12.05
C LEU A 325 -12.65 19.67 11.48
N THR A 326 -13.71 19.85 12.28
CA THR A 326 -14.97 20.52 11.87
C THR A 326 -14.93 22.04 12.06
N SER A 327 -13.98 22.55 12.84
CA SER A 327 -13.66 23.97 13.04
C SER A 327 -12.14 24.15 13.15
N ALA A 328 -11.67 25.39 13.19
CA ALA A 328 -10.26 25.71 13.45
C ALA A 328 -9.71 24.94 14.66
N GLY A 329 -8.49 24.40 14.52
CA GLY A 329 -7.89 23.51 15.51
C GLY A 329 -6.74 22.69 14.94
N GLU A 330 -6.22 21.77 15.75
CA GLU A 330 -5.10 20.90 15.39
C GLU A 330 -5.45 19.43 15.64
N TYR A 331 -4.94 18.55 14.77
CA TYR A 331 -5.02 17.10 14.91
C TYR A 331 -3.63 16.51 14.76
N LYS A 332 -3.15 15.81 15.79
CA LYS A 332 -1.85 15.15 15.80
C LYS A 332 -2.01 13.70 15.36
N PHE A 333 -1.21 13.28 14.38
CA PHE A 333 -1.14 11.90 13.91
C PHE A 333 -0.06 11.11 14.65
N ASP A 334 -0.27 9.81 14.73
CA ASP A 334 0.64 8.81 15.30
C ASP A 334 0.81 7.65 14.31
N GLY A 335 1.19 7.99 13.08
CA GLY A 335 1.29 7.08 11.93
C GLY A 335 0.29 7.42 10.82
N ASP A 336 0.03 6.47 9.93
CA ASP A 336 -0.80 6.60 8.72
C ASP A 336 -0.14 7.36 7.57
N TRP A 337 -0.84 7.45 6.44
CA TRP A 337 -0.32 8.13 5.25
C TRP A 337 -1.44 8.58 4.30
N PHE A 338 -1.09 9.38 3.30
CA PHE A 338 -1.99 9.73 2.19
C PHE A 338 -1.19 9.90 0.88
N GLU A 339 -1.89 9.89 -0.26
CA GLU A 339 -1.28 10.21 -1.56
C GLU A 339 -1.54 11.65 -1.96
N ALA A 340 -0.53 12.29 -2.56
CA ALA A 340 -0.64 13.64 -3.08
C ALA A 340 0.25 13.84 -4.31
N VAL A 341 0.05 14.98 -4.97
CA VAL A 341 0.95 15.51 -6.00
C VAL A 341 1.50 16.84 -5.51
N ALA A 342 2.82 17.01 -5.53
CA ALA A 342 3.46 18.29 -5.26
C ALA A 342 3.20 19.29 -6.39
N VAL A 343 2.81 20.53 -6.06
CA VAL A 343 2.44 21.54 -7.07
C VAL A 343 3.51 22.61 -7.30
N ALA A 344 4.64 22.51 -6.61
CA ALA A 344 5.78 23.41 -6.74
C ALA A 344 7.08 22.65 -6.42
N ASP A 345 8.20 23.11 -6.97
CA ASP A 345 9.50 22.64 -6.53
C ASP A 345 9.82 23.21 -5.14
N GLY A 346 10.49 22.42 -4.32
CA GLY A 346 10.98 22.86 -3.02
C GLY A 346 12.00 24.00 -3.14
N GLY A 347 11.96 24.92 -2.19
CA GLY A 347 12.92 26.03 -2.09
C GLY A 347 12.66 27.21 -3.03
N LYS A 348 11.55 27.26 -3.77
CA LYS A 348 11.18 28.42 -4.60
C LYS A 348 10.93 29.66 -3.72
N GLU A 349 11.22 30.84 -4.26
CA GLU A 349 11.19 32.09 -3.51
C GLU A 349 9.76 32.66 -3.35
N ASN A 350 8.82 32.30 -4.23
CA ASN A 350 7.44 32.79 -4.18
C ASN A 350 6.46 31.80 -3.52
N MET A 351 6.90 31.12 -2.46
CA MET A 351 6.12 30.05 -1.83
C MET A 351 5.18 30.58 -0.76
N ASP A 352 5.65 31.35 0.22
CA ASP A 352 4.81 31.91 1.28
C ASP A 352 5.25 33.36 1.57
N THR A 353 4.75 33.97 2.63
CA THR A 353 5.14 35.33 3.03
C THR A 353 6.41 35.29 3.86
N ASP A 354 7.53 35.61 3.23
CA ASP A 354 8.81 35.76 3.93
C ASP A 354 8.76 36.97 4.88
N PRO A 355 8.85 36.77 6.21
CA PRO A 355 8.82 37.87 7.15
C PRO A 355 10.13 38.64 7.12
N MET A 356 10.07 39.93 7.44
CA MET A 356 11.27 40.74 7.57
C MET A 356 11.87 40.63 8.97
N LEU A 357 13.18 40.39 9.05
CA LEU A 357 13.95 40.36 10.29
C LEU A 357 14.53 41.73 10.63
N SER A 358 14.98 42.46 9.60
CA SER A 358 15.51 43.82 9.73
C SER A 358 15.39 44.61 8.42
N ALA A 359 15.82 45.88 8.40
CA ALA A 359 15.59 46.80 7.28
C ALA A 359 16.21 46.34 5.97
N SER A 360 17.27 45.56 6.10
CA SER A 360 18.04 45.03 5.00
C SER A 360 18.09 43.51 5.03
N SER A 361 17.24 42.84 5.80
CA SER A 361 17.27 41.37 5.95
C SER A 361 15.87 40.78 6.05
N ILE A 362 15.64 39.79 5.21
CA ILE A 362 14.41 39.02 5.11
C ILE A 362 14.70 37.60 5.58
N ASP A 363 13.75 37.00 6.30
CA ASP A 363 13.77 35.58 6.60
C ASP A 363 13.20 34.79 5.41
N TYR A 364 14.08 34.23 4.60
CA TYR A 364 13.70 33.36 3.48
C TYR A 364 13.33 31.94 3.92
N ASN A 365 13.47 31.61 5.21
CA ASN A 365 13.21 30.26 5.70
C ASN A 365 11.74 29.89 5.58
N GLU A 366 10.82 30.85 5.66
CA GLU A 366 9.39 30.60 5.53
C GLU A 366 9.06 30.01 4.16
N SER A 367 9.46 30.65 3.06
CA SER A 367 9.29 30.06 1.72
C SER A 367 10.11 28.79 1.53
N ALA A 368 11.35 28.73 2.03
CA ALA A 368 12.23 27.58 1.86
C ALA A 368 11.68 26.29 2.51
N THR A 369 10.95 26.41 3.63
CA THR A 369 10.34 25.29 4.36
C THR A 369 8.87 25.03 3.97
N THR A 370 8.33 25.80 3.02
CA THR A 370 6.95 25.65 2.56
C THR A 370 6.87 24.89 1.25
N ASN A 371 5.90 23.99 1.16
CA ASN A 371 5.44 23.48 -0.12
C ASN A 371 3.92 23.29 -0.12
N TYR A 372 3.37 22.86 -1.25
CA TYR A 372 1.95 22.66 -1.45
C TYR A 372 1.71 21.29 -2.06
N LEU A 373 0.74 20.58 -1.49
CA LEU A 373 0.32 19.27 -1.94
C LEU A 373 -1.16 19.34 -2.32
N GLN A 374 -1.50 18.80 -3.48
CA GLN A 374 -2.89 18.63 -3.90
C GLN A 374 -3.24 17.14 -3.99
N GLY A 375 -4.52 16.83 -3.85
CA GLY A 375 -5.05 15.51 -4.16
C GLY A 375 -4.79 15.13 -5.62
N VAL A 376 -4.73 13.84 -5.91
CA VAL A 376 -4.52 13.33 -7.28
C VAL A 376 -5.64 13.79 -8.24
N ASP A 377 -6.84 14.05 -7.70
CA ASP A 377 -7.98 14.62 -8.42
C ASP A 377 -7.91 16.15 -8.61
N GLY A 378 -6.93 16.82 -8.01
CA GLY A 378 -6.76 18.27 -8.01
C GLY A 378 -7.87 19.03 -7.27
N LYS A 379 -8.75 18.34 -6.52
CA LYS A 379 -9.93 18.96 -5.91
C LYS A 379 -9.60 19.76 -4.66
N TYR A 380 -8.67 19.27 -3.85
CA TYR A 380 -8.30 19.86 -2.58
C TYR A 380 -6.78 19.98 -2.45
N GLY A 381 -6.34 21.06 -1.80
CA GLY A 381 -4.95 21.30 -1.48
C GLY A 381 -4.71 21.47 0.02
N LEU A 382 -3.45 21.30 0.42
CA LEU A 382 -2.94 21.71 1.73
C LEU A 382 -1.54 22.28 1.60
N ARG A 383 -1.20 23.19 2.51
CA ARG A 383 0.16 23.69 2.68
C ARG A 383 0.93 22.70 3.55
N ILE A 384 2.17 22.42 3.20
CA ILE A 384 3.10 21.67 4.06
C ILE A 384 4.18 22.58 4.63
N LYS A 385 4.57 22.31 5.87
CA LYS A 385 5.73 22.92 6.54
C LYS A 385 6.71 21.82 6.93
N VAL A 386 7.83 21.74 6.22
CA VAL A 386 8.91 20.81 6.52
C VAL A 386 9.85 21.40 7.57
N ALA A 387 10.60 20.56 8.28
CA ALA A 387 11.43 20.97 9.41
C ALA A 387 12.57 21.93 9.01
N THR A 388 13.24 21.66 7.90
CA THR A 388 14.33 22.49 7.38
C THR A 388 14.21 22.70 5.86
N ALA A 389 14.87 23.72 5.31
CA ALA A 389 14.91 23.93 3.87
C ALA A 389 15.46 22.72 3.09
N ALA A 390 16.38 21.96 3.70
CA ALA A 390 16.94 20.74 3.10
C ALA A 390 15.93 19.59 3.04
N ASP A 391 14.89 19.60 3.88
CA ASP A 391 13.81 18.61 3.86
C ASP A 391 12.80 18.85 2.73
N ASN A 392 12.81 20.04 2.12
CA ASN A 392 11.90 20.40 1.04
C ASN A 392 12.44 19.87 -0.30
N THR A 393 12.41 18.55 -0.47
CA THR A 393 13.03 17.85 -1.61
C THR A 393 12.10 17.64 -2.80
N LEU A 394 10.80 17.94 -2.63
CA LEU A 394 9.76 17.67 -3.61
C LEU A 394 9.91 18.54 -4.86
N LYS A 395 9.56 17.99 -6.02
CA LYS A 395 9.46 18.71 -7.30
C LYS A 395 8.02 18.79 -7.76
N ARG A 396 7.68 19.85 -8.50
CA ARG A 396 6.36 20.00 -9.10
C ARG A 396 6.05 18.76 -9.97
N GLY A 397 4.93 18.12 -9.68
CA GLY A 397 4.47 16.91 -10.37
C GLY A 397 4.95 15.60 -9.76
N ASP A 398 5.73 15.61 -8.68
CA ASP A 398 6.02 14.39 -7.93
C ASP A 398 4.73 13.85 -7.29
N LYS A 399 4.37 12.61 -7.65
CA LYS A 399 3.35 11.83 -6.96
C LYS A 399 4.00 11.16 -5.75
N VAL A 400 3.51 11.46 -4.56
CA VAL A 400 4.11 11.05 -3.30
C VAL A 400 3.13 10.33 -2.40
N LYS A 401 3.66 9.35 -1.65
CA LYS A 401 3.08 8.88 -0.40
C LYS A 401 3.66 9.72 0.73
N VAL A 402 2.80 10.35 1.51
CA VAL A 402 3.17 11.20 2.64
C VAL A 402 2.87 10.45 3.92
N SER A 403 3.90 10.12 4.69
CA SER A 403 3.77 9.61 6.05
C SER A 403 3.23 10.70 6.97
N LEU A 404 2.26 10.32 7.80
CA LEU A 404 1.67 11.16 8.83
C LEU A 404 2.27 10.88 10.21
N THR A 405 3.28 10.02 10.33
CA THR A 405 4.01 9.84 11.60
C THR A 405 4.53 11.18 12.13
N ASP A 406 4.17 11.52 13.36
CA ASP A 406 4.47 12.79 14.06
C ASP A 406 3.93 14.07 13.38
N ALA A 407 3.15 13.95 12.30
CA ALA A 407 2.61 15.09 11.60
C ALA A 407 1.44 15.72 12.38
N THR A 408 1.29 17.04 12.26
CA THR A 408 0.17 17.79 12.84
C THR A 408 -0.59 18.53 11.74
N LEU A 409 -1.86 18.18 11.55
CA LEU A 409 -2.76 18.91 10.66
C LEU A 409 -3.39 20.07 11.41
N VAL A 410 -3.31 21.26 10.85
CA VAL A 410 -3.88 22.49 11.39
C VAL A 410 -4.94 22.99 10.43
N ARG A 411 -6.14 23.22 10.94
CA ARG A 411 -7.23 23.90 10.22
C ARG A 411 -7.35 25.33 10.69
N GLU A 412 -7.47 26.24 9.74
CA GLU A 412 -7.86 27.64 9.97
C GLU A 412 -9.17 27.91 9.22
N ASP A 413 -10.01 28.80 9.74
CA ASP A 413 -11.30 29.15 9.15
C ASP A 413 -11.29 30.59 8.60
N ASN A 414 -12.17 30.86 7.63
CA ASN A 414 -12.34 32.15 6.94
C ASN A 414 -11.08 32.66 6.19
N PRO A 415 -10.64 31.98 5.12
CA PRO A 415 -11.21 30.76 4.52
C PRO A 415 -10.81 29.47 5.22
N VAL A 416 -11.56 28.39 4.97
CA VAL A 416 -11.18 27.04 5.39
C VAL A 416 -9.89 26.62 4.66
N ARG A 417 -8.80 26.47 5.39
CA ARG A 417 -7.48 26.07 4.85
C ARG A 417 -6.74 25.16 5.81
N TYR A 418 -5.84 24.35 5.27
CA TYR A 418 -5.15 23.30 6.01
C TYR A 418 -3.64 23.40 5.85
N THR A 419 -2.91 23.27 6.96
CA THR A 419 -1.45 23.19 7.00
C THR A 419 -1.02 21.90 7.70
N LEU A 420 -0.19 21.08 7.06
CA LEU A 420 0.44 19.91 7.66
C LEU A 420 1.86 20.25 8.09
N LYS A 421 2.15 20.12 9.39
CA LYS A 421 3.44 20.45 10.01
C LYS A 421 4.15 19.19 10.52
N GLY A 422 5.44 19.31 10.83
CA GLY A 422 6.25 18.25 11.44
C GLY A 422 6.85 17.26 10.44
N LEU A 423 6.89 17.64 9.16
CA LEU A 423 7.37 16.78 8.09
C LEU A 423 8.89 16.93 7.90
N THR A 424 9.55 15.85 7.49
CA THR A 424 10.98 15.82 7.14
C THR A 424 11.14 15.21 5.74
N ALA A 425 12.35 15.16 5.19
CA ALA A 425 12.58 14.45 3.92
C ALA A 425 12.08 13.00 3.95
N ASN A 426 12.19 12.31 5.11
CA ASN A 426 11.76 10.92 5.29
C ASN A 426 10.22 10.77 5.35
N SER A 427 9.47 11.86 5.48
CA SER A 427 8.02 11.84 5.43
C SER A 427 7.50 11.56 4.01
N PHE A 428 8.34 11.64 2.98
CA PHE A 428 7.93 11.51 1.58
C PHE A 428 8.54 10.28 0.91
N THR A 429 7.69 9.48 0.27
CA THR A 429 8.12 8.45 -0.69
C THR A 429 7.62 8.84 -2.08
N ILE A 430 8.53 9.18 -2.99
CA ILE A 430 8.20 9.55 -4.37
C ILE A 430 7.90 8.28 -5.16
N GLU A 431 6.68 8.17 -5.68
CA GLU A 431 6.24 7.03 -6.50
C GLU A 431 6.57 7.23 -7.97
N SER A 432 6.38 8.45 -8.46
CA SER A 432 6.67 8.85 -9.84
C SER A 432 6.78 10.37 -9.94
N SER A 433 7.44 10.85 -10.98
CA SER A 433 7.52 12.28 -11.31
C SER A 433 6.83 12.52 -12.66
N GLY A 434 6.00 13.55 -12.72
CA GLY A 434 5.26 13.93 -13.92
C GLY A 434 4.93 15.41 -13.93
N ASN A 435 3.75 15.76 -14.46
CA ASN A 435 3.24 17.12 -14.42
C ASN A 435 2.14 17.23 -13.35
N ALA A 436 2.19 18.28 -12.54
CA ALA A 436 1.05 18.63 -11.69
C ALA A 436 -0.09 19.16 -12.58
N ALA A 437 -1.24 18.48 -12.55
CA ALA A 437 -2.41 18.95 -13.27
C ALA A 437 -2.99 20.19 -12.59
N SER A 438 -3.15 21.28 -13.35
CA SER A 438 -3.86 22.46 -12.88
C SER A 438 -5.35 22.36 -13.21
N VAL A 439 -6.18 22.97 -12.36
CA VAL A 439 -7.62 23.09 -12.63
C VAL A 439 -7.91 24.46 -13.24
N SER A 440 -8.65 24.46 -14.36
CA SER A 440 -9.05 25.71 -15.02
C SER A 440 -10.21 26.39 -14.28
N ARG A 441 -10.07 27.70 -14.03
CA ARG A 441 -11.07 28.54 -13.32
C ARG A 441 -11.15 29.93 -13.95
N THR A 442 -12.31 30.58 -13.81
CA THR A 442 -12.41 32.05 -13.85
C THR A 442 -12.21 32.61 -12.45
N VAL A 443 -11.91 33.90 -12.34
CA VAL A 443 -11.69 34.55 -11.04
C VAL A 443 -12.88 34.37 -10.09
N SER A 444 -14.11 34.47 -10.61
CA SER A 444 -15.35 34.29 -9.85
C SER A 444 -15.65 32.86 -9.39
N GLN A 445 -14.92 31.86 -9.90
CA GLN A 445 -15.11 30.45 -9.56
C GLN A 445 -14.22 30.00 -8.40
N ILE A 446 -13.28 30.83 -7.95
CA ILE A 446 -12.35 30.47 -6.88
C ILE A 446 -13.07 30.42 -5.54
N GLY A 447 -12.88 29.33 -4.81
CA GLY A 447 -13.43 29.11 -3.47
C GLY A 447 -12.43 28.49 -2.49
N ASP A 448 -12.91 28.16 -1.29
CA ASP A 448 -12.11 27.56 -0.20
C ASP A 448 -11.51 26.19 -0.60
N ASP A 449 -12.14 25.48 -1.54
CA ASP A 449 -11.65 24.19 -2.04
C ASP A 449 -10.41 24.33 -2.92
N ASP A 450 -10.26 25.45 -3.63
CA ASP A 450 -9.11 25.69 -4.51
C ASP A 450 -7.85 26.14 -3.72
N ILE A 451 -7.97 26.48 -2.44
CA ILE A 451 -6.82 26.91 -1.63
C ILE A 451 -5.76 25.81 -1.59
N TYR A 452 -4.51 26.22 -1.86
CA TYR A 452 -3.32 25.38 -1.95
C TYR A 452 -3.34 24.34 -3.08
N THR A 453 -4.25 24.50 -4.05
CA THR A 453 -4.25 23.74 -5.31
C THR A 453 -3.59 24.53 -6.43
N LEU A 454 -3.14 23.82 -7.48
CA LEU A 454 -2.66 24.44 -8.71
C LEU A 454 -3.85 24.83 -9.60
N VAL A 455 -4.01 26.12 -9.86
CA VAL A 455 -5.11 26.66 -10.66
C VAL A 455 -4.57 27.42 -11.86
N THR A 456 -5.25 27.29 -13.00
CA THR A 456 -5.06 28.16 -14.16
C THR A 456 -6.25 29.10 -14.31
N LEU A 457 -6.03 30.39 -14.05
CA LEU A 457 -6.97 31.46 -14.34
C LEU A 457 -6.98 31.75 -15.84
N LYS A 458 -8.14 31.60 -16.47
CA LYS A 458 -8.30 31.74 -17.91
C LYS A 458 -8.49 33.18 -18.36
N ASN A 459 -7.74 33.58 -19.38
CA ASN A 459 -7.91 34.86 -20.10
C ASN A 459 -8.05 36.08 -19.17
N VAL A 460 -7.09 36.24 -18.27
CA VAL A 460 -6.93 37.40 -17.39
C VAL A 460 -5.89 38.36 -17.96
N GLU A 461 -5.93 39.61 -17.54
CA GLU A 461 -4.89 40.61 -17.77
C GLU A 461 -4.38 41.16 -16.44
N ILE A 462 -3.17 41.70 -16.42
CA ILE A 462 -2.72 42.56 -15.31
C ILE A 462 -3.31 43.94 -15.56
N ALA A 463 -4.26 44.36 -14.70
CA ALA A 463 -5.09 45.53 -14.93
C ALA A 463 -4.23 46.81 -15.12
N PHE A 464 -3.35 47.05 -14.15
CA PHE A 464 -2.29 48.04 -14.25
C PHE A 464 -1.07 47.33 -14.83
N CYS A 465 -0.59 47.66 -16.02
CA CYS A 465 0.48 46.89 -16.70
C CYS A 465 1.86 47.59 -16.68
N TYR A 466 2.01 48.67 -15.91
CA TYR A 466 3.28 49.40 -15.80
C TYR A 466 4.08 48.93 -14.58
N GLY A 467 5.39 49.13 -14.60
CA GLY A 467 6.28 48.63 -13.55
C GLY A 467 6.37 47.10 -13.53
N SER A 468 7.02 46.55 -12.51
CA SER A 468 7.39 45.14 -12.44
C SER A 468 6.41 44.30 -11.63
N TYR A 469 6.44 42.97 -11.75
CA TYR A 469 5.54 42.07 -11.00
C TYR A 469 5.51 42.34 -9.49
N ASN A 470 6.61 42.84 -8.95
CA ASN A 470 6.67 43.46 -7.63
C ASN A 470 7.24 44.88 -7.76
N ASN A 471 6.54 45.91 -7.26
CA ASN A 471 6.99 47.31 -7.34
C ASN A 471 7.63 47.81 -6.04
N VAL A 472 7.80 46.95 -5.02
CA VAL A 472 8.52 47.28 -3.79
C VAL A 472 9.96 47.63 -4.13
N ARG A 473 10.43 48.73 -3.54
CA ARG A 473 11.81 49.19 -3.68
C ARG A 473 12.63 48.64 -2.53
N THR A 474 13.43 47.62 -2.80
CA THR A 474 14.21 46.90 -1.76
C THR A 474 15.21 47.79 -1.01
N THR A 475 15.67 48.88 -1.61
CA THR A 475 16.56 49.88 -0.97
C THR A 475 15.82 50.88 -0.07
N TRP A 476 14.49 50.84 -0.03
CA TRP A 476 13.61 51.69 0.79
C TRP A 476 12.94 50.89 1.90
N ILE A 477 13.34 49.65 2.07
CA ILE A 477 12.81 48.74 3.06
C ILE A 477 13.43 49.08 4.42
N SER A 478 12.58 49.26 5.44
CA SER A 478 12.96 49.34 6.86
C SER A 478 12.67 48.01 7.56
N THR A 479 13.07 47.83 8.83
CA THR A 479 12.96 46.53 9.54
C THR A 479 11.57 45.98 9.61
N ASN A 480 10.60 46.86 9.39
CA ASN A 480 9.21 46.54 9.55
C ASN A 480 8.53 46.25 8.23
N MET A 481 9.09 46.57 7.06
CA MET A 481 8.39 46.51 5.75
C MET A 481 8.14 45.07 5.26
N GLN A 482 7.47 44.91 4.12
CA GLN A 482 7.08 43.63 3.56
C GLN A 482 7.96 43.19 2.39
N ASN A 483 8.18 41.88 2.24
CA ASN A 483 8.91 41.31 1.11
C ASN A 483 8.00 40.91 -0.08
N PHE A 484 6.77 41.41 -0.21
CA PHE A 484 5.97 41.16 -1.41
C PHE A 484 5.09 42.36 -1.78
N ASP A 485 4.73 42.41 -3.05
CA ASP A 485 3.72 43.30 -3.59
C ASP A 485 2.64 42.51 -4.31
N TYR A 486 1.51 43.16 -4.59
CA TYR A 486 0.41 42.56 -5.33
C TYR A 486 0.16 43.28 -6.66
N ARG A 487 -0.26 42.51 -7.67
CA ARG A 487 -0.79 43.04 -8.93
C ARG A 487 -2.25 42.63 -9.09
N ILE A 488 -3.09 43.52 -9.56
CA ILE A 488 -4.51 43.20 -9.78
C ILE A 488 -4.67 42.46 -11.11
N LEU A 489 -5.12 41.21 -11.05
CA LEU A 489 -5.60 40.47 -12.21
C LEU A 489 -7.07 40.80 -12.44
N ARG A 490 -7.46 40.98 -13.70
CA ARG A 490 -8.85 41.23 -14.10
C ARG A 490 -9.24 40.31 -15.27
N ASP A 491 -10.46 39.79 -15.24
CA ASP A 491 -11.05 39.10 -16.38
C ASP A 491 -11.94 40.03 -17.23
N ALA A 492 -12.37 39.57 -18.40
CA ALA A 492 -13.24 40.32 -19.29
C ALA A 492 -14.62 40.64 -18.69
N ASN A 493 -15.00 39.97 -17.60
CA ASN A 493 -16.27 40.22 -16.92
C ASN A 493 -16.17 41.31 -15.84
N GLY A 494 -14.96 41.67 -15.41
CA GLY A 494 -14.68 42.63 -14.34
C GLY A 494 -14.33 41.98 -12.99
N ALA A 495 -14.32 40.64 -12.91
CA ALA A 495 -13.89 39.95 -11.70
C ALA A 495 -12.39 40.13 -11.50
N ARG A 496 -11.97 40.33 -10.25
CA ARG A 496 -10.61 40.71 -9.87
C ARG A 496 -10.03 39.80 -8.79
N MET A 497 -8.75 39.50 -8.90
CA MET A 497 -7.98 38.74 -7.91
C MET A 497 -6.56 39.30 -7.85
N ASN A 498 -5.95 39.30 -6.67
CA ASN A 498 -4.57 39.73 -6.53
C ASN A 498 -3.59 38.59 -6.81
N MET A 499 -2.57 38.90 -7.59
CA MET A 499 -1.41 38.04 -7.81
C MET A 499 -0.29 38.51 -6.89
N LEU A 500 0.28 37.61 -6.09
CA LEU A 500 1.34 37.93 -5.13
C LEU A 500 2.70 37.46 -5.64
N VAL A 501 3.71 38.33 -5.52
CA VAL A 501 5.09 38.03 -5.91
C VAL A 501 6.06 38.56 -4.85
N ASN A 502 6.86 37.67 -4.27
CA ASN A 502 7.90 38.06 -3.31
C ASN A 502 9.07 38.79 -4.00
N SER A 503 9.70 39.75 -3.33
CA SER A 503 10.73 40.64 -3.91
C SER A 503 12.07 39.96 -4.16
N ASN A 504 12.33 38.83 -3.50
CA ASN A 504 13.48 37.95 -3.72
C ASN A 504 13.30 37.00 -4.92
N THR A 505 12.09 36.94 -5.50
CA THR A 505 11.86 36.12 -6.68
C THR A 505 12.70 36.65 -7.85
N PRO A 506 13.52 35.82 -8.54
CA PRO A 506 14.49 36.32 -9.53
C PRO A 506 13.87 37.11 -10.69
N TRP A 507 12.61 36.84 -11.01
CA TRP A 507 11.84 37.48 -12.07
C TRP A 507 10.86 38.55 -11.57
N ALA A 508 10.89 38.91 -10.28
CA ALA A 508 9.99 39.91 -9.68
C ALA A 508 10.11 41.29 -10.33
N ILE A 509 11.33 41.65 -10.75
CA ILE A 509 11.67 42.93 -11.38
C ILE A 509 11.87 42.74 -12.88
N THR A 510 11.32 43.65 -13.68
CA THR A 510 11.30 43.61 -15.15
C THR A 510 11.99 44.84 -15.74
N ASP A 511 12.54 44.74 -16.95
CA ASP A 511 13.25 45.86 -17.58
C ASP A 511 12.28 46.94 -18.09
N ASN A 512 11.14 46.52 -18.65
CA ASN A 512 10.23 47.37 -19.42
C ASN A 512 8.75 47.20 -19.05
N GLY A 513 8.47 46.65 -17.87
CA GLY A 513 7.12 46.42 -17.37
C GLY A 513 6.60 45.00 -17.63
N VAL A 514 5.38 44.75 -17.19
CA VAL A 514 4.70 43.45 -17.33
C VAL A 514 3.91 43.37 -18.66
N PRO A 515 3.53 42.16 -19.13
CA PRO A 515 2.72 42.01 -20.33
C PRO A 515 1.43 42.83 -20.29
N GLN A 516 1.10 43.48 -21.41
CA GLN A 516 -0.05 44.40 -21.51
C GLN A 516 -1.33 43.75 -22.06
N GLY A 517 -1.24 42.53 -22.58
CA GLY A 517 -2.38 41.79 -23.11
C GLY A 517 -2.97 40.83 -22.08
N SER A 518 -3.83 39.94 -22.56
CA SER A 518 -4.49 38.91 -21.74
C SER A 518 -4.03 37.51 -22.12
N GLY A 519 -4.19 36.58 -21.20
CA GLY A 519 -3.81 35.19 -21.35
C GLY A 519 -4.08 34.40 -20.09
N ASP A 520 -3.41 33.28 -19.94
CA ASP A 520 -3.63 32.40 -18.79
C ASP A 520 -2.57 32.65 -17.73
N ILE A 521 -2.95 32.60 -16.46
CA ILE A 521 -2.00 32.60 -15.34
C ILE A 521 -2.23 31.35 -14.52
N THR A 522 -1.18 30.56 -14.37
CA THR A 522 -1.16 29.38 -13.50
C THR A 522 -0.49 29.74 -12.17
N GLY A 523 -0.91 29.11 -11.08
CA GLY A 523 -0.30 29.34 -9.78
C GLY A 523 -1.05 28.64 -8.67
N VAL A 524 -0.48 28.70 -7.47
CA VAL A 524 -1.11 28.17 -6.28
C VAL A 524 -2.07 29.22 -5.73
N VAL A 525 -3.33 28.84 -5.52
CA VAL A 525 -4.28 29.73 -4.84
C VAL A 525 -3.93 29.78 -3.36
N VAL A 526 -3.82 30.97 -2.81
CA VAL A 526 -3.49 31.19 -1.40
C VAL A 526 -4.49 32.14 -0.76
N SER A 527 -4.46 32.17 0.56
CA SER A 527 -5.09 33.23 1.34
C SER A 527 -4.03 33.75 2.29
N THR A 528 -3.50 34.92 1.99
CA THR A 528 -2.40 35.55 2.70
C THR A 528 -2.87 36.89 3.23
N THR A 529 -2.46 37.19 4.46
CA THR A 529 -2.50 38.54 5.03
C THR A 529 -1.13 38.88 5.56
N SER A 530 -0.86 40.15 5.76
CA SER A 530 0.30 40.62 6.50
C SER A 530 -0.06 41.82 7.34
N ASP A 531 0.88 42.29 8.15
CA ASP A 531 0.70 43.55 8.87
C ASP A 531 0.59 44.77 7.92
N PHE A 532 0.94 44.63 6.64
CA PHE A 532 0.92 45.68 5.61
C PHE A 532 -0.31 45.66 4.72
N HIS A 533 -0.83 44.46 4.50
CA HIS A 533 -1.94 44.23 3.61
C HIS A 533 -2.99 43.38 4.33
N SER A 534 -4.09 44.04 4.66
CA SER A 534 -5.26 43.41 5.25
C SER A 534 -5.97 42.49 4.24
N ALA A 535 -6.85 41.63 4.76
CA ALA A 535 -7.74 40.83 3.93
C ALA A 535 -8.67 41.67 3.04
N GLU A 536 -9.02 42.89 3.45
CA GLU A 536 -9.83 43.81 2.63
C GLU A 536 -9.07 44.27 1.37
N GLN A 537 -7.75 44.44 1.47
CA GLN A 537 -6.90 44.87 0.35
C GLN A 537 -6.52 43.70 -0.57
N LEU A 538 -6.10 42.57 0.01
CA LEU A 538 -5.67 41.42 -0.78
C LEU A 538 -6.85 40.59 -1.31
N GLY A 539 -8.03 40.77 -0.74
CA GLY A 539 -9.18 39.90 -0.97
C GLY A 539 -9.08 38.62 -0.15
N LYS A 540 -10.10 37.76 -0.27
CA LYS A 540 -10.14 36.47 0.43
C LYS A 540 -9.19 35.44 -0.19
N TYR A 541 -9.02 35.48 -1.51
CA TYR A 541 -8.17 34.57 -2.30
C TYR A 541 -7.21 35.36 -3.18
N GLN A 542 -5.99 34.85 -3.30
CA GLN A 542 -4.93 35.34 -4.18
C GLN A 542 -4.33 34.18 -4.96
N ILE A 543 -3.48 34.49 -5.94
CA ILE A 543 -2.72 33.49 -6.68
C ILE A 543 -1.21 33.79 -6.64
N ARG A 544 -0.40 32.76 -6.46
CA ARG A 544 1.07 32.81 -6.54
C ARG A 544 1.56 31.97 -7.72
N PRO A 545 1.99 32.60 -8.82
CA PRO A 545 2.79 31.92 -9.84
C PRO A 545 4.11 31.48 -9.22
N ILE A 546 4.51 30.23 -9.46
CA ILE A 546 5.75 29.69 -8.87
C ILE A 546 6.93 30.03 -9.78
N ASP A 547 6.73 29.89 -11.08
CA ASP A 547 7.73 30.21 -12.10
C ASP A 547 7.19 31.29 -13.05
N LEU A 548 8.10 32.05 -13.69
CA LEU A 548 7.71 33.05 -14.70
C LEU A 548 6.92 32.42 -15.85
N SER A 549 7.22 31.17 -16.22
CA SER A 549 6.50 30.42 -17.25
C SER A 549 5.04 30.15 -16.90
N ASP A 550 4.65 30.27 -15.62
CA ASP A 550 3.25 30.16 -15.21
C ASP A 550 2.42 31.38 -15.65
N ILE A 551 3.07 32.48 -16.05
CA ILE A 551 2.43 33.71 -16.54
C ILE A 551 2.42 33.68 -18.08
N ALA A 552 1.38 33.07 -18.66
CA ALA A 552 1.20 32.93 -20.10
C ALA A 552 0.35 34.07 -20.70
N LEU A 553 0.73 35.32 -20.39
CA LEU A 553 0.09 36.52 -20.93
C LEU A 553 0.66 36.92 -22.30
N LYS A 554 -0.20 37.43 -23.17
CA LYS A 554 0.16 37.90 -24.51
C LYS A 554 0.38 39.41 -24.52
N THR A 555 0.77 39.95 -25.67
CA THR A 555 0.87 41.41 -25.91
C THR A 555 -0.46 42.04 -26.29
N THR A 556 -1.42 41.25 -26.78
CA THR A 556 -2.78 41.67 -27.10
C THR A 556 -3.76 40.99 -26.15
N GLY A 557 -4.80 41.71 -25.73
CA GLY A 557 -5.79 41.19 -24.78
C GLY A 557 -7.22 41.47 -25.16
N PHE A 558 -8.15 41.16 -24.25
CA PHE A 558 -9.57 41.48 -24.41
C PHE A 558 -9.87 42.97 -24.18
N SER A 559 -8.96 43.74 -23.58
CA SER A 559 -9.14 45.17 -23.32
C SER A 559 -8.33 46.07 -24.24
N GLU A 560 -8.68 47.35 -24.26
CA GLU A 560 -7.96 48.42 -24.95
C GLU A 560 -8.02 49.72 -24.12
N THR A 561 -6.97 50.53 -24.22
CA THR A 561 -6.87 51.83 -23.53
C THR A 561 -7.63 52.89 -24.32
N LEU A 562 -8.64 53.50 -23.71
CA LEU A 562 -9.39 54.63 -24.26
C LEU A 562 -8.62 55.94 -24.09
N VAL A 563 -8.14 56.20 -22.88
CA VAL A 563 -7.36 57.38 -22.52
C VAL A 563 -6.36 57.05 -21.41
N GLU A 564 -5.17 57.64 -21.45
CA GLU A 564 -4.08 57.37 -20.51
C GLU A 564 -3.29 58.64 -20.17
N TRP A 565 -2.81 58.75 -18.93
CA TRP A 565 -1.86 59.76 -18.47
C TRP A 565 -0.64 59.08 -17.85
N PHE A 566 0.34 58.73 -18.68
CA PHE A 566 1.61 58.16 -18.24
C PHE A 566 2.74 58.39 -19.26
N TRP A 567 3.94 58.78 -18.78
CA TRP A 567 5.09 59.12 -19.64
C TRP A 567 6.37 58.44 -19.14
N PRO A 568 6.59 57.16 -19.51
CA PRO A 568 7.74 56.39 -19.02
C PRO A 568 9.07 56.77 -19.68
N GLY A 569 9.04 57.46 -20.83
CA GLY A 569 10.21 57.63 -21.71
C GLY A 569 11.04 58.92 -21.54
N THR A 570 10.54 59.94 -20.84
CA THR A 570 11.24 61.24 -20.75
C THR A 570 11.11 61.85 -19.35
N PRO A 571 12.22 62.29 -18.71
CA PRO A 571 12.18 62.97 -17.41
C PRO A 571 11.72 64.44 -17.51
N THR A 572 10.97 64.79 -18.55
CA THR A 572 10.47 66.14 -18.87
C THR A 572 9.18 66.45 -18.12
N ASP A 573 8.85 67.73 -18.00
CA ASP A 573 7.55 68.17 -17.50
C ASP A 573 6.48 67.95 -18.57
N HIS A 574 5.39 67.27 -18.23
CA HIS A 574 4.24 67.01 -19.10
C HIS A 574 3.03 67.88 -18.74
N LYS A 575 3.22 68.84 -17.84
CA LYS A 575 2.20 69.81 -17.44
C LYS A 575 1.98 70.85 -18.54
N THR A 576 0.71 71.09 -18.89
CA THR A 576 0.28 72.13 -19.82
C THR A 576 -0.65 73.09 -19.06
N GLY A 577 -0.16 74.29 -18.74
CA GLY A 577 -0.91 75.24 -17.90
C GLY A 577 -1.23 74.64 -16.53
N ASP A 578 -2.49 74.64 -16.12
CA ASP A 578 -2.96 73.98 -14.89
C ASP A 578 -3.61 72.61 -15.15
N THR A 579 -3.08 71.87 -16.13
CA THR A 579 -3.61 70.55 -16.53
C THR A 579 -2.50 69.59 -17.00
N PHE A 580 -2.85 68.32 -17.16
CA PHE A 580 -2.08 67.33 -17.91
C PHE A 580 -2.91 66.80 -19.07
N ASP A 581 -2.39 66.94 -20.29
CA ASP A 581 -2.93 66.28 -21.47
C ASP A 581 -2.59 64.77 -21.41
N PRO A 582 -3.38 63.87 -22.03
CA PRO A 582 -3.11 62.44 -22.01
C PRO A 582 -1.96 62.02 -22.93
N SER A 583 -1.29 60.91 -22.60
CA SER A 583 -0.33 60.20 -23.46
C SER A 583 -1.02 59.39 -24.57
N VAL A 584 -2.23 58.91 -24.30
CA VAL A 584 -3.07 58.14 -25.25
C VAL A 584 -4.49 58.68 -25.20
N GLY A 585 -5.14 58.81 -26.36
CA GLY A 585 -6.53 59.26 -26.45
C GLY A 585 -6.71 60.76 -26.32
N THR A 586 -7.92 61.20 -25.97
CA THR A 586 -8.27 62.62 -25.84
C THR A 586 -8.99 62.85 -24.52
N GLY A 587 -8.52 63.85 -23.76
CA GLY A 587 -9.03 64.17 -22.44
C GLY A 587 -8.14 65.18 -21.73
N VAL A 588 -8.43 65.44 -20.45
CA VAL A 588 -7.67 66.35 -19.60
C VAL A 588 -7.68 65.82 -18.16
N MET A 589 -6.51 65.73 -17.53
CA MET A 589 -6.38 65.54 -16.09
C MET A 589 -6.16 66.90 -15.42
N SER A 590 -7.00 67.25 -14.45
CA SER A 590 -7.06 68.58 -13.83
C SER A 590 -7.46 68.47 -12.36
N SER A 591 -7.66 69.61 -11.69
CA SER A 591 -8.15 69.68 -10.33
C SER A 591 -9.04 70.89 -10.10
N VAL A 592 -10.02 70.72 -9.20
CA VAL A 592 -10.76 71.85 -8.61
C VAL A 592 -10.16 72.12 -7.23
N GLY A 593 -9.60 73.32 -7.04
CA GLY A 593 -9.02 73.74 -5.76
C GLY A 593 -7.60 73.22 -5.47
N GLY A 594 -6.97 72.54 -6.43
CA GLY A 594 -5.59 72.03 -6.33
C GLY A 594 -4.70 72.50 -7.48
N LYS A 595 -3.38 72.46 -7.25
CA LYS A 595 -2.38 72.80 -8.28
C LYS A 595 -1.70 71.53 -8.81
N PRO A 596 -1.73 71.26 -10.13
CA PRO A 596 -1.00 70.14 -10.71
C PRO A 596 0.50 70.40 -10.69
N ASN A 597 1.29 69.34 -10.47
CA ASN A 597 2.75 69.33 -10.50
C ASN A 597 3.26 67.96 -10.99
N GLN A 598 4.45 67.93 -11.58
CA GLN A 598 5.10 66.67 -11.97
C GLN A 598 5.80 66.02 -10.76
N THR A 599 5.82 64.69 -10.71
CA THR A 599 6.58 63.91 -9.71
C THR A 599 7.11 62.60 -10.32
N ASP A 600 7.62 61.71 -9.48
CA ASP A 600 8.09 60.39 -9.87
C ASP A 600 6.93 59.40 -9.79
N SER A 601 6.89 58.40 -10.68
CA SER A 601 5.85 57.37 -10.72
C SER A 601 6.03 56.27 -9.66
N PHE A 602 7.20 56.23 -9.01
CA PHE A 602 7.60 55.21 -8.02
C PHE A 602 7.62 53.75 -8.52
N LEU A 603 7.34 53.49 -9.80
CA LEU A 603 7.46 52.17 -10.44
C LEU A 603 8.90 51.65 -10.39
N ASN A 604 9.06 50.34 -10.29
CA ASN A 604 10.38 49.69 -10.19
C ASN A 604 10.72 48.91 -11.46
N PHE A 605 11.99 48.95 -11.88
CA PHE A 605 12.51 48.29 -13.10
C PHE A 605 13.95 47.79 -12.89
N THR A 606 14.37 46.79 -13.66
CA THR A 606 15.71 46.21 -13.57
C THR A 606 16.77 47.24 -13.93
N GLY A 607 17.86 47.30 -13.14
CA GLY A 607 19.05 48.07 -13.49
C GLY A 607 18.87 49.59 -13.55
N LYS A 608 17.68 50.12 -13.22
CA LYS A 608 17.44 51.58 -13.14
C LYS A 608 17.71 52.04 -11.70
N PRO A 609 18.84 52.73 -11.44
CA PRO A 609 19.14 53.18 -10.10
C PRO A 609 18.10 54.20 -9.65
N ASP A 610 17.93 54.32 -8.34
CA ASP A 610 16.93 55.18 -7.73
C ASP A 610 17.34 56.68 -7.74
N THR A 611 17.62 57.20 -8.93
CA THR A 611 18.04 58.59 -9.16
C THR A 611 16.89 59.42 -9.75
N ALA A 612 16.92 60.73 -9.52
CA ALA A 612 15.89 61.63 -10.04
C ALA A 612 15.85 61.70 -11.59
N THR A 613 16.90 61.25 -12.28
CA THR A 613 17.03 61.26 -13.74
C THR A 613 16.50 59.98 -14.40
N ASP A 614 16.47 58.87 -13.66
CA ASP A 614 16.06 57.53 -14.19
C ASP A 614 14.63 57.13 -13.81
N ARG A 615 13.99 57.87 -12.90
CA ARG A 615 12.60 57.60 -12.48
C ARG A 615 11.61 58.03 -13.55
N ALA A 616 10.79 57.09 -14.01
CA ALA A 616 9.63 57.38 -14.85
C ALA A 616 8.73 58.42 -14.17
N ARG A 617 8.16 59.34 -14.95
CA ARG A 617 7.38 60.46 -14.42
C ARG A 617 5.94 60.05 -14.10
N GLY A 618 5.47 60.48 -12.95
CA GLY A 618 4.08 60.39 -12.48
C GLY A 618 3.54 61.79 -12.18
N THR A 619 2.25 61.92 -11.93
CA THR A 619 1.63 63.23 -11.68
C THR A 619 1.36 63.43 -10.20
N ARG A 620 1.29 64.68 -9.74
CA ARG A 620 0.78 65.00 -8.41
C ARG A 620 -0.08 66.25 -8.41
N PHE A 621 -0.94 66.33 -7.42
CA PHE A 621 -1.75 67.51 -7.15
C PHE A 621 -1.51 67.98 -5.73
N ASP A 622 -1.32 69.29 -5.57
CA ASP A 622 -1.05 69.94 -4.30
C ASP A 622 -2.30 70.75 -3.93
N ALA A 623 -3.05 70.31 -2.92
CA ALA A 623 -4.28 70.97 -2.52
C ALA A 623 -4.53 70.88 -1.01
N ILE A 624 -5.31 71.81 -0.47
CA ILE A 624 -5.98 71.62 0.82
C ILE A 624 -7.22 70.79 0.53
N TRP A 625 -7.14 69.47 0.74
CA TRP A 625 -8.19 68.53 0.34
C TRP A 625 -9.44 68.64 1.21
N TRP A 626 -9.27 68.89 2.50
CA TRP A 626 -10.34 69.00 3.48
C TRP A 626 -10.20 70.31 4.25
N LYS A 627 -11.29 71.06 4.39
CA LYS A 627 -11.30 72.35 5.08
C LYS A 627 -12.64 72.59 5.74
N SER A 628 -12.62 73.09 6.97
CA SER A 628 -13.83 73.47 7.72
C SER A 628 -14.89 72.36 7.82
N GLY A 629 -14.45 71.11 8.01
CA GLY A 629 -15.35 69.97 8.17
C GLY A 629 -15.98 69.42 6.88
N ALA A 630 -15.49 69.82 5.71
CA ALA A 630 -15.96 69.33 4.42
C ALA A 630 -14.82 69.16 3.40
N ALA A 631 -15.11 68.43 2.32
CA ALA A 631 -14.25 68.35 1.15
C ALA A 631 -14.07 69.75 0.51
N ASN A 632 -12.83 70.09 0.16
CA ASN A 632 -12.44 71.41 -0.36
C ASN A 632 -11.82 71.36 -1.76
N ALA A 633 -11.19 70.24 -2.15
CA ALA A 633 -10.57 70.07 -3.46
C ALA A 633 -10.79 68.66 -4.03
N SER A 634 -10.67 68.53 -5.36
CA SER A 634 -10.78 67.25 -6.07
C SER A 634 -9.80 67.16 -7.22
N VAL A 635 -9.40 65.94 -7.60
CA VAL A 635 -8.68 65.65 -8.85
C VAL A 635 -9.71 65.12 -9.86
N GLN A 636 -9.61 65.55 -11.12
CA GLN A 636 -10.61 65.24 -12.14
C GLN A 636 -9.98 64.80 -13.46
N TRP A 637 -10.65 63.88 -14.15
CA TRP A 637 -10.32 63.41 -15.48
C TRP A 637 -11.53 63.60 -16.37
N SER A 638 -11.39 64.47 -17.37
CA SER A 638 -12.43 64.75 -18.36
C SER A 638 -12.05 64.09 -19.68
N PHE A 639 -12.94 63.32 -20.29
CA PHE A 639 -12.70 62.62 -21.55
C PHE A 639 -14.02 62.24 -22.21
N SER A 640 -13.95 61.73 -23.45
CA SER A 640 -15.11 61.22 -24.18
C SER A 640 -15.14 59.69 -24.19
N THR A 641 -16.32 59.10 -24.06
CA THR A 641 -16.57 57.66 -24.23
C THR A 641 -17.48 57.37 -25.41
N ALA A 642 -17.75 58.36 -26.28
CA ALA A 642 -18.67 58.23 -27.41
C ALA A 642 -18.31 57.07 -28.35
N SER A 643 -17.02 56.81 -28.55
CA SER A 643 -16.50 55.72 -29.40
C SER A 643 -16.70 54.31 -28.84
N VAL A 644 -17.02 54.17 -27.55
CA VAL A 644 -17.10 52.88 -26.84
C VAL A 644 -18.46 52.64 -26.21
N SER A 645 -19.53 53.06 -26.90
CA SER A 645 -20.92 52.84 -26.48
C SER A 645 -21.22 51.37 -26.18
N GLY A 646 -21.87 51.12 -25.05
CA GLY A 646 -22.22 49.76 -24.58
C GLY A 646 -21.05 48.90 -24.11
N LYS A 647 -19.80 49.40 -24.11
CA LYS A 647 -18.64 48.66 -23.63
C LYS A 647 -18.48 48.76 -22.12
N LYS A 648 -17.90 47.73 -21.50
CA LYS A 648 -17.50 47.76 -20.08
C LYS A 648 -16.22 48.56 -19.94
N LEU A 649 -16.25 49.62 -19.14
CA LEU A 649 -15.07 50.44 -18.86
C LEU A 649 -14.53 50.18 -17.44
N ALA A 650 -13.22 50.29 -17.28
CA ALA A 650 -12.56 50.31 -15.99
C ALA A 650 -11.64 51.52 -15.88
N PHE A 651 -11.69 52.18 -14.73
CA PHE A 651 -10.75 53.22 -14.34
C PHE A 651 -9.64 52.60 -13.50
N ILE A 652 -8.40 52.76 -13.95
CA ILE A 652 -7.22 52.09 -13.40
C ILE A 652 -6.19 53.15 -13.05
N PHE A 653 -5.70 53.14 -11.83
CA PHE A 653 -4.68 54.07 -11.38
C PHE A 653 -3.86 53.50 -10.23
N SER A 654 -2.69 54.08 -9.97
CA SER A 654 -1.97 53.87 -8.71
C SER A 654 -1.77 55.19 -7.98
N SER A 655 -1.92 55.20 -6.65
CA SER A 655 -1.90 56.46 -5.88
C SER A 655 -1.48 56.29 -4.42
N ALA A 656 -0.94 57.37 -3.86
CA ALA A 656 -0.68 57.53 -2.43
C ALA A 656 -0.75 59.02 -2.02
N MET A 657 -1.03 59.25 -0.74
CA MET A 657 -1.14 60.59 -0.12
C MET A 657 0.15 61.06 0.56
N GLY A 658 0.34 62.37 0.70
CA GLY A 658 1.36 62.95 1.61
C GLY A 658 2.79 62.89 1.09
N GLN A 659 3.77 63.42 1.81
CA GLN A 659 5.17 63.50 1.35
C GLN A 659 5.95 62.20 1.62
N MET A 660 7.19 62.08 1.14
CA MET A 660 8.11 61.00 1.58
C MET A 660 8.64 61.25 3.01
N LYS A 661 7.75 61.66 3.93
CA LYS A 661 8.03 62.04 5.31
C LYS A 661 6.81 61.73 6.17
N GLU A 662 7.07 61.13 7.34
CA GLU A 662 6.05 60.96 8.38
C GLU A 662 5.89 62.28 9.13
N ASP A 663 4.90 63.07 8.75
CA ASP A 663 4.61 64.35 9.39
C ASP A 663 3.20 64.32 9.96
N ALA A 664 3.11 64.17 11.29
CA ALA A 664 1.83 64.20 12.02
C ALA A 664 1.09 65.53 11.86
N THR A 665 1.81 66.61 11.52
CA THR A 665 1.18 67.88 11.16
C THR A 665 0.72 67.87 9.72
N GLY A 666 1.39 67.16 8.80
CA GLY A 666 1.02 67.01 7.39
C GLY A 666 -0.14 66.06 7.10
N GLN A 667 -1.31 66.32 7.67
CA GLN A 667 -2.50 65.46 7.59
C GLN A 667 -3.28 65.64 6.28
N ALA A 668 -3.77 64.54 5.71
CA ALA A 668 -4.67 64.55 4.55
C ALA A 668 -5.73 63.44 4.67
N PRO A 669 -6.91 63.60 4.02
CA PRO A 669 -7.91 62.55 3.96
C PRO A 669 -7.35 61.27 3.33
N VAL A 670 -7.64 60.12 3.93
CA VAL A 670 -7.32 58.81 3.35
C VAL A 670 -8.52 58.15 2.67
N ASN A 671 -9.74 58.59 2.99
CA ASN A 671 -10.97 58.07 2.44
C ASN A 671 -11.48 58.99 1.31
N TRP A 672 -11.70 58.43 0.13
CA TRP A 672 -12.06 59.18 -1.08
C TRP A 672 -13.27 58.57 -1.76
N ASN A 673 -14.16 59.42 -2.26
CA ASN A 673 -15.20 59.02 -3.20
C ASN A 673 -14.64 59.13 -4.61
N LEU A 674 -14.67 58.01 -5.34
CA LEU A 674 -14.59 58.05 -6.79
C LEU A 674 -15.99 58.36 -7.31
N GLU A 675 -16.13 59.47 -8.00
CA GLU A 675 -17.41 59.93 -8.54
C GLU A 675 -17.30 60.12 -10.05
N TYR A 676 -18.44 60.06 -10.73
CA TYR A 676 -18.55 60.35 -12.15
C TYR A 676 -19.69 61.32 -12.44
N SER A 677 -19.58 62.02 -13.56
CA SER A 677 -20.62 62.87 -14.14
C SER A 677 -20.64 62.68 -15.65
N THR A 678 -21.84 62.61 -16.23
CA THR A 678 -22.07 62.54 -17.69
C THR A 678 -22.66 63.83 -18.25
N ASP A 679 -22.91 64.82 -17.40
CA ASP A 679 -23.46 66.15 -17.74
C ASP A 679 -22.53 67.29 -17.28
N GLY A 680 -21.38 66.96 -16.70
CA GLY A 680 -20.37 67.88 -16.20
C GLY A 680 -20.72 68.57 -14.88
N THR A 681 -21.91 68.36 -14.31
CA THR A 681 -22.40 69.10 -13.14
C THR A 681 -22.88 68.21 -12.01
N ASN A 682 -23.65 67.15 -12.31
CA ASN A 682 -24.17 66.22 -11.32
C ASN A 682 -23.23 65.03 -11.18
N PHE A 683 -22.71 64.84 -9.96
CA PHE A 683 -21.78 63.75 -9.64
C PHE A 683 -22.48 62.64 -8.87
N LYS A 684 -22.22 61.40 -9.25
CA LYS A 684 -22.68 60.18 -8.57
C LYS A 684 -21.47 59.38 -8.10
N THR A 685 -21.53 58.84 -6.89
CA THR A 685 -20.47 57.98 -6.35
C THR A 685 -20.45 56.63 -7.06
N VAL A 686 -19.28 56.22 -7.55
CA VAL A 686 -18.99 54.86 -8.04
C VAL A 686 -18.69 53.96 -6.85
N GLN A 687 -17.66 54.31 -6.07
CA GLN A 687 -17.27 53.61 -4.85
C GLN A 687 -16.40 54.51 -3.97
N LYS A 688 -16.32 54.15 -2.69
CA LYS A 688 -15.34 54.70 -1.75
C LYS A 688 -14.02 53.93 -1.87
N VAL A 689 -12.89 54.62 -1.84
CA VAL A 689 -11.54 54.04 -1.88
C VAL A 689 -10.67 54.59 -0.74
N LEU A 690 -9.82 53.75 -0.19
CA LEU A 690 -8.82 54.13 0.80
C LEU A 690 -7.49 54.39 0.07
N ILE A 691 -7.07 55.65 -0.03
CA ILE A 691 -5.76 56.02 -0.57
C ILE A 691 -4.80 56.24 0.59
N ARG A 692 -3.89 55.27 0.77
CA ARG A 692 -2.96 55.27 1.89
C ARG A 692 -1.87 56.36 1.77
N PRO A 693 -1.34 56.87 2.88
CA PRO A 693 -0.20 57.79 2.86
C PRO A 693 1.09 57.10 2.41
N LEU A 694 1.94 57.79 1.67
CA LEU A 694 3.25 57.31 1.26
C LEU A 694 4.18 57.24 2.49
N PRO A 695 4.94 56.14 2.68
CA PRO A 695 5.88 56.03 3.80
C PRO A 695 7.09 56.95 3.63
N ALA A 696 7.71 57.31 4.76
CA ALA A 696 9.09 57.76 4.75
C ALA A 696 10.02 56.59 4.38
N LYS A 697 11.20 56.90 3.83
CA LYS A 697 12.21 55.90 3.42
C LYS A 697 12.64 54.94 4.56
N ALA A 698 12.46 55.33 5.83
CA ALA A 698 12.76 54.51 7.00
C ALA A 698 11.55 54.39 7.94
N SER A 699 10.33 54.38 7.39
CA SER A 699 9.08 54.30 8.16
C SER A 699 9.04 53.05 9.03
N LYS A 700 8.57 53.17 10.27
CA LYS A 700 8.32 52.02 11.15
C LYS A 700 6.85 51.56 11.14
N MET A 701 5.98 52.26 10.43
CA MET A 701 4.55 51.97 10.44
C MET A 701 4.20 50.86 9.46
N LYS A 702 3.43 49.89 9.97
CA LYS A 702 2.98 48.74 9.19
C LYS A 702 1.73 49.06 8.35
N SER A 703 0.97 50.09 8.70
CA SER A 703 -0.24 50.49 7.97
C SER A 703 0.01 51.19 6.63
N LEU A 704 1.26 51.51 6.28
CA LEU A 704 1.63 52.23 5.06
C LEU A 704 2.01 51.28 3.90
N PRO A 705 1.70 51.63 2.64
CA PRO A 705 2.04 50.82 1.49
C PRO A 705 3.55 50.85 1.22
N ALA A 706 4.10 49.75 0.70
CA ALA A 706 5.51 49.69 0.30
C ALA A 706 5.79 50.24 -1.11
N ALA A 707 4.74 50.46 -1.90
CA ALA A 707 4.73 51.08 -3.23
C ALA A 707 3.48 51.99 -3.38
N LEU A 708 3.17 52.49 -4.57
CA LEU A 708 1.84 53.09 -4.79
C LEU A 708 0.82 51.97 -4.89
N ASP A 709 -0.25 52.02 -4.10
CA ASP A 709 -1.33 51.04 -4.21
C ASP A 709 -1.98 51.13 -5.59
N GLU A 710 -2.33 49.98 -6.16
CA GLU A 710 -3.04 49.86 -7.43
C GLU A 710 -4.56 49.81 -7.19
N TYR A 711 -5.31 50.45 -8.09
CA TYR A 711 -6.76 50.46 -8.10
C TYR A 711 -7.24 50.12 -9.50
N CYS A 712 -8.21 49.21 -9.58
CA CYS A 712 -8.91 48.88 -10.82
C CYS A 712 -10.40 48.84 -10.49
N ILE A 713 -11.17 49.76 -11.06
CA ILE A 713 -12.55 50.02 -10.67
C ILE A 713 -13.42 50.02 -11.92
N ASP A 714 -14.40 49.12 -11.98
CA ASP A 714 -15.36 49.13 -13.08
C ASP A 714 -16.23 50.39 -12.99
N LEU A 715 -16.40 51.06 -14.14
CA LEU A 715 -17.24 52.24 -14.25
C LEU A 715 -18.69 51.85 -14.54
N PRO A 716 -19.69 52.63 -14.07
CA PRO A 716 -21.09 52.36 -14.35
C PRO A 716 -21.38 52.31 -15.85
N ALA A 717 -22.26 51.39 -16.27
CA ALA A 717 -22.56 51.17 -17.68
C ALA A 717 -23.08 52.43 -18.40
N GLU A 718 -23.75 53.34 -17.68
CA GLU A 718 -24.25 54.61 -18.22
C GLU A 718 -23.16 55.60 -18.63
N VAL A 719 -21.91 55.37 -18.21
CA VAL A 719 -20.75 56.18 -18.63
C VAL A 719 -20.35 55.86 -20.07
N ALA A 720 -20.68 54.69 -20.61
CA ALA A 720 -20.33 54.30 -21.97
C ALA A 720 -21.14 55.12 -23.01
N GLY A 721 -20.48 55.55 -24.10
CA GLY A 721 -21.16 56.23 -25.21
C GLY A 721 -21.55 57.69 -24.92
N LYS A 722 -20.84 58.39 -24.03
CA LYS A 722 -21.11 59.78 -23.66
C LYS A 722 -20.04 60.71 -24.24
N ASP A 723 -20.46 61.86 -24.74
CA ASP A 723 -19.54 62.84 -25.32
C ASP A 723 -18.60 63.44 -24.28
N ASN A 724 -19.12 63.69 -23.07
CA ASN A 724 -18.37 64.26 -21.96
C ASN A 724 -18.58 63.42 -20.70
N VAL A 725 -17.49 62.86 -20.19
CA VAL A 725 -17.43 62.14 -18.92
C VAL A 725 -16.41 62.84 -18.05
N ILE A 726 -16.77 63.12 -16.80
CA ILE A 726 -15.83 63.55 -15.77
C ILE A 726 -15.79 62.49 -14.68
N ILE A 727 -14.63 61.92 -14.43
CA ILE A 727 -14.35 61.15 -13.21
C ILE A 727 -13.63 62.06 -12.23
N ARG A 728 -13.95 61.99 -10.94
CA ARG A 728 -13.20 62.71 -9.91
C ARG A 728 -12.94 61.89 -8.66
N LEU A 729 -11.83 62.19 -8.01
CA LEU A 729 -11.55 61.79 -6.63
C LEU A 729 -11.76 63.01 -5.72
N ILE A 730 -12.64 62.88 -4.75
CA ILE A 730 -12.95 63.89 -3.74
C ILE A 730 -12.95 63.26 -2.35
N PRO A 731 -12.47 63.93 -1.28
CA PRO A 731 -12.49 63.36 0.06
C PRO A 731 -13.90 62.97 0.50
N ALA A 732 -14.05 61.75 1.01
CA ALA A 732 -15.32 61.24 1.51
C ALA A 732 -15.57 61.71 2.96
N ASP A 733 -14.50 61.80 3.76
CA ASP A 733 -14.54 62.23 5.15
C ASP A 733 -13.17 62.78 5.58
N GLY A 734 -13.12 63.33 6.80
CA GLY A 734 -11.91 63.93 7.37
C GLY A 734 -10.94 62.92 8.00
N THR A 735 -11.10 61.61 7.80
CA THR A 735 -10.24 60.59 8.43
C THR A 735 -8.82 60.67 7.89
N THR A 736 -7.83 60.66 8.77
CA THR A 736 -6.39 60.59 8.48
C THR A 736 -5.75 59.49 9.31
N ILE A 737 -4.51 59.12 8.97
CA ILE A 737 -3.66 58.32 9.85
C ILE A 737 -3.10 59.17 10.99
N ASN A 738 -3.02 58.60 12.19
CA ASN A 738 -2.21 59.13 13.27
C ASN A 738 -0.80 58.53 13.19
N PHE A 739 0.19 59.31 12.74
CA PHE A 739 1.58 58.86 12.58
C PHE A 739 2.26 58.42 13.89
N LYS A 740 1.69 58.73 15.08
CA LYS A 740 2.20 58.26 16.37
C LYS A 740 1.70 56.85 16.71
N THR A 741 0.46 56.52 16.37
CA THR A 741 -0.17 55.23 16.71
C THR A 741 -0.26 54.26 15.53
N GLY A 742 -0.17 54.77 14.30
CA GLY A 742 -0.38 54.02 13.07
C GLY A 742 -1.85 53.76 12.73
N GLU A 743 -2.79 54.30 13.50
CA GLU A 743 -4.24 54.02 13.39
C GLU A 743 -4.99 55.07 12.54
N TYR A 744 -6.05 54.62 11.86
CA TYR A 744 -6.93 55.44 11.02
C TYR A 744 -8.06 56.11 11.80
N THR A 745 -7.72 56.82 12.88
CA THR A 745 -8.68 57.49 13.77
C THR A 745 -8.45 58.99 13.89
N GLY A 746 -7.42 59.52 13.23
CA GLY A 746 -7.14 60.95 13.22
C GLY A 746 -8.17 61.72 12.39
N GLN A 747 -8.35 63.01 12.70
CA GLN A 747 -9.13 63.94 11.89
C GLN A 747 -8.21 64.98 11.25
N VAL A 748 -8.47 65.33 9.99
CA VAL A 748 -7.72 66.38 9.29
C VAL A 748 -8.00 67.72 9.95
N THR A 749 -6.99 68.24 10.64
CA THR A 749 -6.98 69.59 11.25
C THR A 749 -5.99 70.53 10.57
N TYR A 750 -5.18 69.98 9.66
CA TYR A 750 -4.11 70.70 8.99
C TYR A 750 -4.61 71.59 7.85
N ALA A 751 -4.18 72.86 7.85
CA ALA A 751 -4.59 73.87 6.87
C ALA A 751 -3.48 74.22 5.85
N LYS A 752 -2.66 73.26 5.41
CA LYS A 752 -1.76 73.46 4.26
C LYS A 752 -1.95 72.38 3.19
N ALA A 753 -1.48 72.70 1.98
CA ALA A 753 -1.60 71.82 0.84
C ALA A 753 -0.84 70.51 1.07
N GLN A 754 -1.50 69.40 0.76
CA GLN A 754 -0.95 68.05 0.79
C GLN A 754 -0.93 67.45 -0.62
N TYR A 755 0.00 66.53 -0.84
CA TYR A 755 0.20 65.92 -2.14
C TYR A 755 -0.70 64.69 -2.31
N MET A 756 -1.39 64.59 -3.44
CA MET A 756 -1.90 63.33 -3.95
C MET A 756 -1.08 62.96 -5.18
N ARG A 757 -0.43 61.79 -5.16
CA ARG A 757 0.40 61.32 -6.27
C ARG A 757 -0.32 60.28 -7.08
N PHE A 758 0.00 60.24 -8.36
CA PHE A 758 -0.41 59.20 -9.27
C PHE A 758 0.80 58.66 -10.04
N GLY A 759 0.85 57.35 -10.18
CA GLY A 759 1.74 56.69 -11.13
C GLY A 759 1.22 56.87 -12.55
N ALA A 760 0.64 55.81 -13.11
CA ALA A 760 -0.15 55.90 -14.34
C ALA A 760 -1.64 56.01 -14.00
N VAL A 761 -2.41 56.65 -14.87
CA VAL A 761 -3.88 56.66 -14.83
C VAL A 761 -4.41 56.30 -16.20
N ALA A 762 -5.36 55.40 -16.29
CA ALA A 762 -5.95 54.98 -17.55
C ALA A 762 -7.44 54.64 -17.41
N VAL A 763 -8.17 54.85 -18.50
CA VAL A 763 -9.50 54.27 -18.71
C VAL A 763 -9.35 53.21 -19.79
N LYS A 764 -9.68 51.97 -19.46
CA LYS A 764 -9.69 50.85 -20.41
C LYS A 764 -11.11 50.39 -20.67
N TYR A 765 -11.36 49.80 -21.83
CA TYR A 765 -12.63 49.17 -22.18
C TYR A 765 -12.42 47.75 -22.70
N VAL A 766 -13.41 46.88 -22.48
CA VAL A 766 -13.43 45.54 -23.10
C VAL A 766 -13.89 45.67 -24.55
N LYS A 767 -13.11 45.11 -25.49
CA LYS A 767 -13.30 45.27 -26.94
C LYS A 767 -14.57 44.65 -27.49
#